data_AF-A0A497HAG7-F1
#
_entry.id   AF-A0A497HAG7-F1
#
_cell.length_a   1.000
_cell.length_b   1.000
_cell.length_c   1.000
_cell.angle_alpha   90.00
_cell.angle_beta   90.00
_cell.angle_gamma   90.00
#
_symmetry.space_group_name_H-M   'P 1'
#
loop_
_entity.id
_entity.type
_entity.pdbx_description
1 polymer ?
#
loop_
_entity_poly.entity_id
_entity_poly.type
_entity_poly.pdbx_seq_one_letter_code
_entity_poly.pdbx_strand_id
1 'polypeptide(L)'
;MRSIGYISPLVIFLFIVMILSGGVMNHATDGCFQRDNSLSLHHSDSIYYVDQNNPNASDSNPGTEDLPWLTIQKAADTLEAGDTVYIKEGVYNEQVIPKNSGEPGQYISYIGYPGDKVVINGRDIVLPDDLIGLFYISDESYIRVSNVNITNVGHYIDNAGILVYNSHHIIIDDNYIYNTTSSGIGIWESSDIIVEGNKVILACNDGEEECITISATSNFEVRNNDVYNSGPGTLGGEGIDVKEGSHDGRVHGNKVYNINRVGIYIDAWDKHTYNVDVYQNIVYNCRDYGFAVASERGGLLEDVRIYNNIVYGNSVCGIGVTSWGGVVFRHPMQDIEIINNIFYDNGRGDWGGGVSIENGDAEDVIIRNNICSQNLLFQIQVEVDIPSLKVDHNLIDGYRGYDDEIYGDDYVEGDPLFINPIKGDFHLMKGSPAIDNGSSIAAPIDDFDGNYRPHMKGYDIGAFEYPRTRYYGVDTIDREDFSFLKNYFKGNVAGVALECNIEKWENTLREAEKNDIKLIIWPIGHGHQYTPWKWNGTDWDISEGLEVLEYAENYVTNGGKALLAILMSHEPFWNDGNPFTTDQMKQLYSKLKKFAPHVKLYVAFGCLSCFDENPNTRIENGIADIAGIWLHCFGGMEGNIEDALERIDRDYELIEKKNLDMQLFFAIQTFGIKGTKYRMPSASEMLEFGTMVFEKNKLDGIFWYPWGNPASYTEWLKKDRYDENGNDRWSIVRYLSDVYMNHSESLYVDIVKPSNNVYFMDNELMSFSYPLIIGGITIMVDVSDNIDKVEFYIDNNLRYTDNNPPFSWFWSEQSFGIHNIKVLGYNQSGVYMDTLNVIRMT
;
A
#
# COMPACT_ATOMS: atom_id res chain seq x y z
N MET A 1 -33.63 50.89 -29.44
CA MET A 1 -34.86 50.34 -30.03
C MET A 1 -34.62 48.86 -30.33
N ARG A 2 -35.57 48.01 -29.89
CA ARG A 2 -35.58 46.52 -29.91
C ARG A 2 -34.65 45.82 -28.92
N SER A 3 -35.31 45.36 -27.86
CA SER A 3 -34.90 44.48 -26.76
C SER A 3 -34.88 43.01 -27.19
N ILE A 4 -33.84 42.29 -26.79
CA ILE A 4 -33.77 40.82 -26.79
C ILE A 4 -34.16 40.37 -25.38
N GLY A 5 -35.18 39.51 -25.29
CA GLY A 5 -35.74 39.01 -24.05
C GLY A 5 -35.21 37.63 -23.68
N TYR A 6 -34.97 37.49 -22.39
CA TYR A 6 -34.63 36.30 -21.61
C TYR A 6 -35.55 35.09 -21.87
N ILE A 7 -34.96 33.89 -21.87
CA ILE A 7 -35.65 32.61 -21.67
C ILE A 7 -35.27 32.10 -20.28
N SER A 8 -36.30 31.78 -19.48
CA SER A 8 -36.23 31.38 -18.07
C SER A 8 -35.98 29.87 -17.87
N PRO A 9 -35.37 29.46 -16.73
CA PRO A 9 -35.12 28.06 -16.40
C PRO A 9 -36.40 27.39 -15.86
N LEU A 10 -37.10 26.66 -16.73
CA LEU A 10 -38.27 25.85 -16.36
C LEU A 10 -38.31 24.57 -17.20
N VAL A 11 -37.29 23.71 -17.07
CA VAL A 11 -37.26 22.36 -17.67
C VAL A 11 -36.84 21.26 -16.68
N ILE A 12 -36.50 21.60 -15.43
CA ILE A 12 -36.13 20.61 -14.39
C ILE A 12 -37.07 20.76 -13.18
N PHE A 13 -38.38 20.64 -13.40
CA PHE A 13 -39.37 20.72 -12.31
C PHE A 13 -40.57 19.79 -12.53
N LEU A 14 -40.30 18.55 -12.93
CA LEU A 14 -41.34 17.52 -13.04
C LEU A 14 -40.75 16.13 -12.81
N PHE A 15 -40.27 15.83 -11.60
CA PHE A 15 -40.14 14.42 -11.17
C PHE A 15 -40.18 14.15 -9.65
N ILE A 16 -40.34 15.14 -8.76
CA ILE A 16 -40.38 14.89 -7.31
C ILE A 16 -41.55 15.61 -6.64
N VAL A 17 -42.79 15.27 -7.00
CA VAL A 17 -43.98 15.44 -6.13
C VAL A 17 -45.01 14.38 -6.52
N MET A 18 -44.97 13.18 -5.93
CA MET A 18 -46.13 12.31 -5.69
C MET A 18 -45.73 10.96 -5.06
N ILE A 19 -45.34 10.95 -3.78
CA ILE A 19 -45.60 9.79 -2.90
C ILE A 19 -45.97 10.37 -1.53
N LEU A 20 -47.26 10.32 -1.18
CA LEU A 20 -47.83 10.20 0.18
C LEU A 20 -49.33 10.62 0.17
N SER A 21 -50.22 9.69 -0.21
CA SER A 21 -51.56 9.58 0.37
C SER A 21 -52.22 8.31 -0.16
N GLY A 22 -52.46 7.34 0.73
CA GLY A 22 -53.07 6.07 0.36
C GLY A 22 -54.56 6.15 0.03
N GLY A 23 -55.03 5.13 -0.66
CA GLY A 23 -56.23 4.41 -0.23
C GLY A 23 -57.49 4.43 -1.11
N VAL A 24 -57.70 3.27 -1.79
CA VAL A 24 -58.92 2.43 -1.78
C VAL A 24 -60.04 2.62 -2.85
N MET A 25 -60.23 1.51 -3.61
CA MET A 25 -61.44 0.95 -4.32
C MET A 25 -62.07 1.72 -5.50
N ASN A 26 -62.59 1.13 -6.59
CA ASN A 26 -63.04 -0.25 -6.85
C ASN A 26 -63.22 -0.58 -8.36
N HIS A 27 -62.92 -1.84 -8.70
CA HIS A 27 -63.59 -2.79 -9.61
C HIS A 27 -63.68 -2.69 -11.16
N ALA A 28 -63.34 -3.86 -11.74
CA ALA A 28 -63.87 -4.58 -12.93
C ALA A 28 -63.12 -4.33 -14.25
N THR A 29 -62.66 -5.30 -15.05
CA THR A 29 -62.97 -6.74 -15.23
C THR A 29 -61.76 -7.50 -15.85
N ASP A 30 -61.78 -8.83 -15.69
CA ASP A 30 -60.85 -9.84 -16.21
C ASP A 30 -60.47 -9.74 -17.69
N GLY A 31 -59.19 -10.00 -17.96
CA GLY A 31 -58.63 -10.21 -19.30
C GLY A 31 -57.22 -10.79 -19.20
N CYS A 32 -57.12 -12.11 -19.23
CA CYS A 32 -55.89 -12.89 -19.26
C CYS A 32 -55.01 -12.48 -20.46
N PHE A 33 -53.80 -11.97 -20.19
CA PHE A 33 -52.68 -11.98 -21.13
C PHE A 33 -51.39 -12.22 -20.34
N GLN A 34 -50.64 -13.23 -20.78
CA GLN A 34 -49.38 -13.68 -20.19
C GLN A 34 -48.39 -12.50 -20.09
N ARG A 35 -47.78 -12.32 -18.92
CA ARG A 35 -46.56 -11.51 -18.81
C ARG A 35 -45.40 -12.36 -19.31
N ASP A 36 -44.71 -11.85 -20.32
CA ASP A 36 -43.33 -12.24 -20.62
C ASP A 36 -42.47 -11.96 -19.38
N ASN A 37 -42.02 -13.03 -18.74
CA ASN A 37 -40.83 -13.00 -17.90
C ASN A 37 -39.62 -12.98 -18.82
N SER A 38 -39.11 -11.79 -19.16
CA SER A 38 -37.67 -11.65 -19.45
C SER A 38 -37.00 -11.22 -18.15
N LEU A 39 -36.70 -12.22 -17.32
CA LEU A 39 -35.58 -12.10 -16.38
C LEU A 39 -34.33 -11.90 -17.23
N SER A 40 -33.59 -10.82 -17.01
CA SER A 40 -32.19 -10.76 -17.43
C SER A 40 -31.48 -11.92 -16.73
N LEU A 41 -31.13 -12.96 -17.49
CA LEU A 41 -30.22 -13.97 -17.00
C LEU A 41 -28.90 -13.24 -16.71
N HIS A 42 -28.49 -13.19 -15.44
CA HIS A 42 -27.09 -13.05 -15.12
C HIS A 42 -26.36 -14.20 -15.83
N HIS A 43 -25.38 -13.88 -16.68
CA HIS A 43 -24.42 -14.87 -17.15
C HIS A 43 -23.77 -15.47 -15.89
N SER A 44 -23.72 -16.80 -15.76
CA SER A 44 -23.07 -17.44 -14.62
C SER A 44 -21.57 -17.32 -14.81
N ASP A 45 -20.84 -16.79 -13.82
CA ASP A 45 -19.38 -16.73 -13.81
C ASP A 45 -18.80 -18.12 -14.13
N SER A 46 -18.41 -18.35 -15.38
CA SER A 46 -18.04 -19.67 -15.86
C SER A 46 -16.53 -19.84 -15.80
N ILE A 47 -16.11 -21.01 -15.33
CA ILE A 47 -14.69 -21.36 -15.21
C ILE A 47 -14.30 -22.26 -16.38
N TYR A 48 -13.29 -21.82 -17.12
CA TYR A 48 -12.72 -22.51 -18.26
C TYR A 48 -11.25 -22.90 -18.02
N TYR A 49 -10.75 -23.82 -18.85
CA TYR A 49 -9.39 -24.34 -18.76
C TYR A 49 -8.73 -24.39 -20.13
N VAL A 50 -7.47 -23.94 -20.17
CA VAL A 50 -6.54 -24.12 -21.29
C VAL A 50 -5.40 -25.01 -20.80
N ASP A 51 -5.12 -26.10 -21.51
CA ASP A 51 -4.06 -27.05 -21.14
C ASP A 51 -3.50 -27.74 -22.38
N GLN A 52 -2.47 -27.16 -23.00
CA GLN A 52 -1.89 -27.73 -24.21
C GLN A 52 -1.20 -29.09 -24.00
N ASN A 53 -0.90 -29.44 -22.75
CA ASN A 53 -0.24 -30.69 -22.41
C ASN A 53 -1.25 -31.83 -22.18
N ASN A 54 -2.54 -31.50 -22.04
CA ASN A 54 -3.60 -32.50 -21.95
C ASN A 54 -3.80 -33.19 -23.32
N PRO A 55 -3.72 -34.53 -23.40
CA PRO A 55 -3.85 -35.26 -24.67
C PRO A 55 -5.23 -35.12 -25.33
N ASN A 56 -6.25 -34.66 -24.60
CA ASN A 56 -7.60 -34.42 -25.11
C ASN A 56 -7.89 -32.94 -25.41
N ALA A 57 -6.90 -32.04 -25.24
CA ALA A 57 -7.08 -30.61 -25.48
C ALA A 57 -7.41 -30.33 -26.96
N SER A 58 -8.39 -29.46 -27.19
CA SER A 58 -8.82 -29.04 -28.52
C SER A 58 -9.61 -27.74 -28.41
N ASP A 59 -9.41 -26.82 -29.35
CA ASP A 59 -10.19 -25.57 -29.39
C ASP A 59 -11.65 -25.78 -29.81
N SER A 60 -12.02 -27.00 -30.20
CA SER A 60 -13.42 -27.41 -30.38
C SER A 60 -14.09 -27.89 -29.09
N ASN A 61 -13.34 -28.01 -27.99
CA ASN A 61 -13.87 -28.48 -26.72
C ASN A 61 -14.73 -27.42 -26.00
N PRO A 62 -15.52 -27.80 -24.98
CA PRO A 62 -16.26 -26.85 -24.17
C PRO A 62 -15.37 -26.01 -23.21
N GLY A 63 -14.08 -26.33 -23.07
CA GLY A 63 -13.17 -25.61 -22.16
C GLY A 63 -13.31 -26.06 -20.71
N THR A 64 -13.85 -27.24 -20.43
CA THR A 64 -13.89 -27.81 -19.07
C THR A 64 -12.55 -28.40 -18.68
N GLU A 65 -12.31 -28.69 -17.40
CA GLU A 65 -11.01 -29.24 -16.97
C GLU A 65 -10.66 -30.59 -17.64
N ASP A 66 -11.66 -31.47 -17.81
CA ASP A 66 -11.49 -32.78 -18.48
C ASP A 66 -11.32 -32.66 -20.01
N LEU A 67 -11.91 -31.62 -20.60
CA LEU A 67 -11.87 -31.31 -22.03
C LEU A 67 -11.47 -29.84 -22.23
N PRO A 68 -10.20 -29.50 -21.95
CA PRO A 68 -9.74 -28.12 -21.98
C PRO A 68 -9.56 -27.63 -23.42
N TRP A 69 -9.49 -26.32 -23.59
CA TRP A 69 -9.02 -25.72 -24.84
C TRP A 69 -7.52 -25.94 -25.02
N LEU A 70 -7.07 -25.89 -26.27
CA LEU A 70 -5.67 -26.09 -26.64
C LEU A 70 -4.90 -24.76 -26.58
N THR A 71 -5.54 -23.65 -26.93
CA THR A 71 -4.93 -22.32 -27.06
C THR A 71 -5.54 -21.31 -26.11
N ILE A 72 -4.75 -20.30 -25.72
CA ILE A 72 -5.22 -19.17 -24.93
C ILE A 72 -6.05 -18.23 -25.81
N GLN A 73 -5.70 -18.08 -27.09
CA GLN A 73 -6.51 -17.28 -28.02
C GLN A 73 -7.93 -17.83 -28.16
N LYS A 74 -8.13 -19.15 -28.07
CA LYS A 74 -9.49 -19.71 -28.05
C LYS A 74 -10.31 -19.21 -26.87
N ALA A 75 -9.70 -19.07 -25.69
CA ALA A 75 -10.35 -18.43 -24.56
C ALA A 75 -10.65 -16.96 -24.87
N ALA A 76 -9.66 -16.22 -25.39
CA ALA A 76 -9.80 -14.81 -25.73
C ALA A 76 -10.92 -14.50 -26.75
N ASP A 77 -11.20 -15.43 -27.66
CA ASP A 77 -12.32 -15.36 -28.61
C ASP A 77 -13.69 -15.69 -28.00
N THR A 78 -13.75 -16.26 -26.80
CA THR A 78 -14.95 -16.92 -26.25
C THR A 78 -15.48 -16.29 -24.96
N LEU A 79 -14.60 -15.88 -24.04
CA LEU A 79 -15.01 -15.46 -22.70
C LEU A 79 -15.96 -14.25 -22.74
N GLU A 80 -17.01 -14.28 -21.90
CA GLU A 80 -17.95 -13.18 -21.66
C GLU A 80 -17.74 -12.60 -20.24
N ALA A 81 -18.40 -11.48 -19.93
CA ALA A 81 -18.25 -10.80 -18.64
C ALA A 81 -18.48 -11.74 -17.44
N GLY A 82 -17.53 -11.72 -16.50
CA GLY A 82 -17.51 -12.58 -15.31
C GLY A 82 -16.78 -13.91 -15.50
N ASP A 83 -16.46 -14.30 -16.74
CA ASP A 83 -15.77 -15.57 -16.97
C ASP A 83 -14.30 -15.53 -16.57
N THR A 84 -13.81 -16.69 -16.14
CA THR A 84 -12.40 -16.91 -15.80
C THR A 84 -11.86 -18.09 -16.58
N VAL A 85 -10.69 -17.92 -17.21
CA VAL A 85 -9.90 -19.05 -17.74
C VAL A 85 -8.68 -19.29 -16.86
N TYR A 86 -8.53 -20.53 -16.43
CA TYR A 86 -7.29 -21.04 -15.85
C TYR A 86 -6.41 -21.67 -16.92
N ILE A 87 -5.20 -21.13 -17.07
CA ILE A 87 -4.22 -21.60 -18.05
C ILE A 87 -3.24 -22.52 -17.32
N LYS A 88 -3.14 -23.79 -17.72
CA LYS A 88 -2.24 -24.77 -17.10
C LYS A 88 -0.84 -24.73 -17.70
N GLU A 89 0.11 -25.33 -16.98
CA GLU A 89 1.53 -25.41 -17.33
C GLU A 89 1.73 -25.72 -18.82
N GLY A 90 2.56 -24.92 -19.50
CA GLY A 90 2.79 -25.05 -20.93
C GLY A 90 3.56 -23.89 -21.55
N VAL A 91 4.00 -24.07 -22.80
CA VAL A 91 4.63 -23.02 -23.62
C VAL A 91 3.74 -22.71 -24.82
N TYR A 92 2.96 -21.66 -24.73
CA TYR A 92 1.98 -21.21 -25.71
C TYR A 92 2.67 -20.24 -26.68
N ASN A 93 2.85 -20.67 -27.94
CA ASN A 93 3.49 -19.85 -28.97
C ASN A 93 2.39 -19.17 -29.80
N GLU A 94 1.76 -18.17 -29.21
CA GLU A 94 0.63 -17.43 -29.79
C GLU A 94 0.63 -15.97 -29.34
N GLN A 95 -0.02 -15.11 -30.12
CA GLN A 95 -0.46 -13.78 -29.67
C GLN A 95 -1.86 -13.93 -29.06
N VAL A 96 -2.13 -13.22 -27.97
CA VAL A 96 -3.44 -13.24 -27.30
C VAL A 96 -4.09 -11.87 -27.43
N ILE A 97 -5.30 -11.84 -28.00
CA ILE A 97 -6.10 -10.63 -28.22
C ILE A 97 -7.54 -10.91 -27.76
N PRO A 98 -7.92 -10.50 -26.54
CA PRO A 98 -9.31 -10.52 -26.08
C PRO A 98 -10.25 -9.84 -27.07
N LYS A 99 -11.48 -10.37 -27.21
CA LYS A 99 -12.50 -9.86 -28.13
C LYS A 99 -13.74 -9.28 -27.47
N ASN A 100 -13.80 -9.37 -26.15
CA ASN A 100 -14.93 -8.95 -25.35
C ASN A 100 -14.43 -8.21 -24.11
N SER A 101 -15.29 -7.33 -23.62
CA SER A 101 -15.13 -6.63 -22.35
C SER A 101 -15.87 -7.37 -21.24
N GLY A 102 -15.35 -7.26 -20.01
CA GLY A 102 -16.12 -7.54 -18.82
C GLY A 102 -17.08 -6.40 -18.48
N GLU A 103 -17.62 -6.45 -17.25
CA GLU A 103 -18.52 -5.44 -16.70
C GLU A 103 -18.09 -5.07 -15.27
N PRO A 104 -18.60 -3.96 -14.68
CA PRO A 104 -18.31 -3.61 -13.29
C PRO A 104 -18.52 -4.77 -12.32
N GLY A 105 -17.45 -5.22 -11.66
CA GLY A 105 -17.46 -6.36 -10.74
C GLY A 105 -17.47 -7.75 -11.39
N GLN A 106 -17.45 -7.83 -12.72
CA GLN A 106 -17.46 -9.06 -13.51
C GLN A 106 -16.35 -9.02 -14.57
N TYR A 107 -15.11 -9.06 -14.11
CA TYR A 107 -13.93 -9.04 -14.97
C TYR A 107 -13.83 -10.33 -15.80
N ILE A 108 -13.41 -10.20 -17.05
CA ILE A 108 -12.88 -11.34 -17.80
C ILE A 108 -11.45 -11.59 -17.31
N SER A 109 -11.20 -12.79 -16.78
CA SER A 109 -9.93 -13.09 -16.10
C SER A 109 -9.14 -14.18 -16.81
N TYR A 110 -7.90 -13.86 -17.17
CA TYR A 110 -6.90 -14.80 -17.71
C TYR A 110 -5.86 -15.07 -16.62
N ILE A 111 -5.94 -16.25 -15.99
CA ILE A 111 -5.15 -16.56 -14.80
C ILE A 111 -4.29 -17.80 -15.05
N GLY A 112 -2.97 -17.67 -14.88
CA GLY A 112 -2.11 -18.85 -14.83
C GLY A 112 -2.45 -19.72 -13.62
N TYR A 113 -2.61 -21.02 -13.83
CA TYR A 113 -3.04 -21.95 -12.79
C TYR A 113 -2.05 -21.91 -11.61
N PRO A 114 -2.50 -21.75 -10.35
CA PRO A 114 -1.60 -21.53 -9.23
C PRO A 114 -0.53 -22.63 -9.08
N GLY A 115 0.74 -22.24 -9.08
CA GLY A 115 1.89 -23.14 -9.00
C GLY A 115 2.41 -23.66 -10.34
N ASP A 116 1.64 -23.51 -11.42
CA ASP A 116 2.06 -23.88 -12.76
C ASP A 116 2.92 -22.79 -13.41
N LYS A 117 3.83 -23.19 -14.29
CA LYS A 117 4.60 -22.26 -15.12
C LYS A 117 3.96 -22.12 -16.49
N VAL A 118 3.13 -21.09 -16.67
CA VAL A 118 2.47 -20.75 -17.93
C VAL A 118 3.34 -19.79 -18.71
N VAL A 119 3.81 -20.17 -19.90
CA VAL A 119 4.65 -19.30 -20.73
C VAL A 119 3.95 -18.97 -22.04
N ILE A 120 3.65 -17.68 -22.26
CA ILE A 120 3.29 -17.13 -23.56
C ILE A 120 4.59 -16.65 -24.22
N ASN A 121 5.00 -17.31 -25.29
CA ASN A 121 6.31 -17.14 -25.91
C ASN A 121 6.17 -16.51 -27.30
N GLY A 122 6.71 -15.29 -27.43
CA GLY A 122 6.74 -14.51 -28.66
C GLY A 122 7.79 -14.96 -29.67
N ARG A 123 8.63 -15.96 -29.33
CA ARG A 123 9.66 -16.45 -30.24
C ARG A 123 9.05 -16.94 -31.55
N ASP A 124 9.59 -16.45 -32.66
CA ASP A 124 9.15 -16.75 -34.02
C ASP A 124 7.74 -16.22 -34.37
N ILE A 125 7.15 -15.37 -33.53
CA ILE A 125 5.92 -14.63 -33.81
C ILE A 125 6.29 -13.27 -34.38
N VAL A 126 5.72 -12.94 -35.53
CA VAL A 126 5.81 -11.60 -36.10
C VAL A 126 4.48 -10.90 -35.82
N LEU A 127 4.51 -9.96 -34.88
CA LEU A 127 3.34 -9.15 -34.57
C LEU A 127 3.01 -8.21 -35.77
N PRO A 128 1.73 -7.89 -36.04
CA PRO A 128 1.32 -7.17 -37.26
C PRO A 128 1.72 -5.69 -37.41
N ASP A 129 2.20 -5.03 -36.36
CA ASP A 129 2.48 -3.59 -36.24
C ASP A 129 3.60 -3.34 -35.20
N ASP A 130 4.01 -2.09 -35.02
CA ASP A 130 5.06 -1.66 -34.08
C ASP A 130 4.51 -1.52 -32.65
N LEU A 131 3.45 -0.73 -32.45
CA LEU A 131 2.85 -0.51 -31.13
C LEU A 131 1.78 -1.58 -30.83
N ILE A 132 2.23 -2.82 -30.58
CA ILE A 132 1.37 -3.96 -30.22
C ILE A 132 2.04 -4.91 -29.22
N GLY A 133 1.22 -5.53 -28.39
CA GLY A 133 1.64 -6.50 -27.38
C GLY A 133 1.58 -7.95 -27.87
N LEU A 134 2.36 -8.84 -27.24
CA LEU A 134 2.12 -10.29 -27.36
C LEU A 134 0.80 -10.68 -26.68
N PHE A 135 0.50 -10.04 -25.55
CA PHE A 135 -0.85 -9.96 -25.01
C PHE A 135 -1.36 -8.54 -25.26
N TYR A 136 -2.35 -8.39 -26.13
CA TYR A 136 -2.81 -7.07 -26.59
C TYR A 136 -4.28 -6.85 -26.28
N ILE A 137 -4.53 -5.87 -25.42
CA ILE A 137 -5.86 -5.41 -25.04
C ILE A 137 -6.08 -4.07 -25.74
N SER A 138 -7.02 -4.00 -26.67
CA SER A 138 -7.36 -2.78 -27.40
C SER A 138 -8.86 -2.62 -27.47
N ASP A 139 -9.36 -1.44 -27.08
CA ASP A 139 -10.80 -1.13 -27.12
C ASP A 139 -11.66 -2.08 -26.26
N GLU A 140 -11.05 -2.75 -25.29
CA GLU A 140 -11.72 -3.67 -24.35
C GLU A 140 -11.52 -3.23 -22.90
N SER A 141 -12.43 -3.60 -22.01
CA SER A 141 -12.45 -3.13 -20.62
C SER A 141 -12.78 -4.24 -19.62
N TYR A 142 -12.50 -4.01 -18.33
CA TYR A 142 -12.74 -4.97 -17.25
C TYR A 142 -12.06 -6.32 -17.53
N ILE A 143 -10.77 -6.28 -17.85
CA ILE A 143 -9.95 -7.47 -18.10
C ILE A 143 -8.86 -7.56 -17.03
N ARG A 144 -8.64 -8.78 -16.53
CA ARG A 144 -7.54 -9.12 -15.65
C ARG A 144 -6.59 -10.12 -16.30
N VAL A 145 -5.29 -9.83 -16.26
CA VAL A 145 -4.21 -10.73 -16.70
C VAL A 145 -3.31 -11.01 -15.50
N SER A 146 -3.33 -12.26 -15.03
CA SER A 146 -2.68 -12.63 -13.77
C SER A 146 -1.83 -13.90 -13.87
N ASN A 147 -0.67 -13.88 -13.20
CA ASN A 147 0.20 -15.06 -13.01
C ASN A 147 0.61 -15.77 -14.31
N VAL A 148 0.90 -15.03 -15.39
CA VAL A 148 1.46 -15.58 -16.63
C VAL A 148 2.90 -15.12 -16.88
N ASN A 149 3.68 -15.96 -17.58
CA ASN A 149 5.01 -15.59 -18.05
C ASN A 149 4.96 -15.16 -19.51
N ILE A 150 5.38 -13.93 -19.82
CA ILE A 150 5.46 -13.44 -21.21
C ILE A 150 6.93 -13.29 -21.58
N THR A 151 7.35 -13.95 -22.67
CA THR A 151 8.78 -14.02 -23.01
C THR A 151 9.10 -13.86 -24.48
N ASN A 152 10.29 -13.31 -24.77
CA ASN A 152 10.88 -13.21 -26.12
C ASN A 152 9.99 -12.44 -27.11
N VAL A 153 9.59 -11.22 -26.76
CA VAL A 153 8.69 -10.42 -27.58
C VAL A 153 9.46 -9.45 -28.49
N GLY A 154 9.02 -9.37 -29.74
CA GLY A 154 9.62 -8.60 -30.83
C GLY A 154 8.82 -8.85 -32.12
N HIS A 155 9.25 -8.42 -33.31
CA HIS A 155 10.56 -7.94 -33.75
C HIS A 155 10.70 -6.41 -33.84
N TYR A 156 9.59 -5.68 -33.76
CA TYR A 156 9.60 -4.23 -33.96
C TYR A 156 9.96 -3.49 -32.67
N ILE A 157 10.31 -2.22 -32.83
CA ILE A 157 10.99 -1.42 -31.82
C ILE A 157 10.09 -1.07 -30.64
N ASP A 158 8.77 -1.07 -30.85
CA ASP A 158 7.73 -0.75 -29.87
C ASP A 158 6.88 -1.97 -29.46
N ASN A 159 7.28 -3.18 -29.88
CA ASN A 159 6.58 -4.40 -29.49
C ASN A 159 6.75 -4.69 -27.99
N ALA A 160 5.63 -4.66 -27.26
CA ALA A 160 5.59 -4.83 -25.82
C ALA A 160 5.20 -6.26 -25.40
N GLY A 161 5.50 -6.64 -24.15
CA GLY A 161 5.01 -7.89 -23.58
C GLY A 161 3.49 -7.91 -23.45
N ILE A 162 2.97 -7.03 -22.61
CA ILE A 162 1.55 -6.70 -22.48
C ILE A 162 1.36 -5.28 -22.98
N LEU A 163 0.43 -5.08 -23.90
CA LEU A 163 0.02 -3.75 -24.36
C LEU A 163 -1.46 -3.53 -24.08
N VAL A 164 -1.78 -2.39 -23.48
CA VAL A 164 -3.14 -1.88 -23.31
C VAL A 164 -3.29 -0.59 -24.10
N TYR A 165 -4.33 -0.49 -24.91
CA TYR A 165 -4.58 0.67 -25.77
C TYR A 165 -6.06 1.04 -25.80
N ASN A 166 -6.41 2.30 -25.57
CA ASN A 166 -7.79 2.80 -25.61
C ASN A 166 -8.78 1.94 -24.79
N SER A 167 -8.38 1.61 -23.57
CA SER A 167 -9.06 0.64 -22.71
C SER A 167 -9.28 1.19 -21.30
N HIS A 168 -10.21 0.61 -20.54
CA HIS A 168 -10.37 0.99 -19.14
C HIS A 168 -10.65 -0.15 -18.18
N HIS A 169 -10.39 0.06 -16.89
CA HIS A 169 -10.60 -0.94 -15.84
C HIS A 169 -9.80 -2.22 -16.12
N ILE A 170 -8.48 -2.07 -16.28
CA ILE A 170 -7.58 -3.19 -16.59
C ILE A 170 -6.70 -3.48 -15.37
N ILE A 171 -6.58 -4.76 -15.04
CA ILE A 171 -5.71 -5.26 -13.96
C ILE A 171 -4.64 -6.15 -14.57
N ILE A 172 -3.38 -5.81 -14.34
CA ILE A 172 -2.21 -6.59 -14.75
C ILE A 172 -1.43 -6.92 -13.48
N ASP A 173 -1.56 -8.15 -12.98
CA ASP A 173 -1.03 -8.54 -11.68
C ASP A 173 -0.19 -9.81 -11.66
N ASP A 174 0.86 -9.85 -10.83
CA ASP A 174 1.67 -11.06 -10.57
C ASP A 174 2.29 -11.72 -11.82
N ASN A 175 2.52 -10.98 -12.91
CA ASN A 175 3.07 -11.53 -14.14
C ASN A 175 4.61 -11.53 -14.14
N TYR A 176 5.20 -12.47 -14.87
CA TYR A 176 6.63 -12.54 -15.12
C TYR A 176 6.94 -12.21 -16.58
N ILE A 177 7.53 -11.04 -16.83
CA ILE A 177 7.78 -10.54 -18.18
C ILE A 177 9.28 -10.46 -18.40
N TYR A 178 9.76 -11.16 -19.44
CA TYR A 178 11.19 -11.31 -19.68
C TYR A 178 11.57 -11.20 -21.15
N ASN A 179 12.59 -10.37 -21.44
CA ASN A 179 13.17 -10.24 -22.77
C ASN A 179 12.13 -9.76 -23.81
N THR A 180 11.77 -8.49 -23.71
CA THR A 180 10.91 -7.79 -24.68
C THR A 180 11.74 -6.74 -25.42
N THR A 181 11.42 -6.51 -26.70
CA THR A 181 12.14 -5.51 -27.51
C THR A 181 11.89 -4.12 -26.94
N SER A 182 10.62 -3.75 -26.72
CA SER A 182 10.19 -2.53 -26.04
C SER A 182 9.71 -2.81 -24.60
N SER A 183 8.71 -2.07 -24.12
CA SER A 183 8.14 -2.22 -22.79
C SER A 183 7.78 -3.66 -22.44
N GLY A 184 8.03 -4.04 -21.19
CA GLY A 184 7.45 -5.27 -20.66
C GLY A 184 5.94 -5.13 -20.56
N ILE A 185 5.49 -4.00 -20.00
CA ILE A 185 4.09 -3.59 -19.91
C ILE A 185 4.02 -2.17 -20.44
N GLY A 186 3.10 -1.89 -21.35
CA GLY A 186 2.85 -0.50 -21.70
C GLY A 186 1.37 -0.21 -21.92
N ILE A 187 0.98 0.99 -21.53
CA ILE A 187 -0.40 1.45 -21.42
C ILE A 187 -0.50 2.77 -22.18
N TRP A 188 -1.42 2.84 -23.14
CA TRP A 188 -1.65 4.02 -23.96
C TRP A 188 -3.12 4.39 -23.99
N GLU A 189 -3.41 5.70 -23.91
CA GLU A 189 -4.74 6.28 -24.14
C GLU A 189 -5.86 5.62 -23.29
N SER A 190 -5.56 5.27 -22.04
CA SER A 190 -6.42 4.39 -21.23
C SER A 190 -6.86 5.04 -19.91
N SER A 191 -7.75 4.39 -19.16
CA SER A 191 -8.11 4.84 -17.80
C SER A 191 -8.37 3.71 -16.81
N ASP A 192 -8.30 4.01 -15.50
CA ASP A 192 -8.63 3.03 -14.45
C ASP A 192 -7.74 1.77 -14.55
N ILE A 193 -6.42 1.97 -14.45
CA ILE A 193 -5.40 0.94 -14.70
C ILE A 193 -4.69 0.54 -13.41
N ILE A 194 -4.55 -0.76 -13.16
CA ILE A 194 -3.75 -1.30 -12.06
C ILE A 194 -2.65 -2.19 -12.64
N VAL A 195 -1.39 -1.83 -12.36
CA VAL A 195 -0.20 -2.64 -12.66
C VAL A 195 0.45 -3.02 -11.34
N GLU A 196 0.25 -4.26 -10.88
CA GLU A 196 0.63 -4.69 -9.53
C GLU A 196 1.52 -5.94 -9.50
N GLY A 197 2.55 -5.97 -8.65
CA GLY A 197 3.21 -7.24 -8.31
C GLY A 197 3.98 -7.92 -9.45
N ASN A 198 4.14 -7.25 -10.59
CA ASN A 198 4.77 -7.83 -11.77
C ASN A 198 6.30 -7.81 -11.64
N LYS A 199 6.95 -8.80 -12.27
CA LYS A 199 8.40 -8.85 -12.44
C LYS A 199 8.74 -8.55 -13.89
N VAL A 200 9.34 -7.39 -14.16
CA VAL A 200 9.70 -6.95 -15.51
C VAL A 200 11.22 -6.90 -15.64
N ILE A 201 11.76 -7.78 -16.50
CA ILE A 201 13.19 -8.06 -16.56
C ILE A 201 13.66 -8.07 -18.00
N LEU A 202 14.79 -7.40 -18.28
CA LEU A 202 15.32 -7.32 -19.64
C LEU A 202 14.27 -6.82 -20.65
N ALA A 203 13.39 -5.91 -20.19
CA ALA A 203 12.53 -5.13 -21.06
C ALA A 203 13.32 -3.98 -21.68
N CYS A 204 12.82 -3.43 -22.78
CA CYS A 204 13.51 -2.45 -23.60
C CYS A 204 14.88 -2.97 -24.05
N ASN A 205 14.91 -4.21 -24.54
CA ASN A 205 16.09 -4.83 -25.12
C ASN A 205 16.33 -4.30 -26.55
N ASP A 206 16.62 -2.99 -26.61
CA ASP A 206 16.88 -2.15 -27.79
C ASP A 206 15.64 -1.51 -28.46
N GLY A 207 14.50 -1.47 -27.76
CA GLY A 207 13.32 -0.63 -28.08
C GLY A 207 13.45 0.81 -27.58
N GLU A 208 12.55 1.70 -28.02
CA GLU A 208 12.57 3.15 -27.72
C GLU A 208 11.87 3.55 -26.40
N GLU A 209 11.00 2.69 -25.87
CA GLU A 209 10.17 2.99 -24.69
C GLU A 209 10.85 2.59 -23.35
N GLU A 210 10.05 2.46 -22.30
CA GLU A 210 10.46 2.16 -20.92
C GLU A 210 9.98 0.78 -20.47
N CYS A 211 10.59 0.21 -19.42
CA CYS A 211 10.27 -1.16 -19.01
C CYS A 211 8.79 -1.29 -18.62
N ILE A 212 8.26 -0.27 -17.94
CA ILE A 212 6.82 -0.03 -17.77
C ILE A 212 6.50 1.39 -18.25
N THR A 213 5.61 1.50 -19.24
CA THR A 213 5.20 2.78 -19.84
C THR A 213 3.75 3.09 -19.52
N ILE A 214 3.47 4.28 -18.98
CA ILE A 214 2.13 4.84 -18.79
C ILE A 214 2.03 6.12 -19.63
N SER A 215 1.32 6.07 -20.76
CA SER A 215 1.19 7.18 -21.69
C SER A 215 -0.26 7.58 -21.89
N ALA A 216 -0.54 8.90 -21.86
CA ALA A 216 -1.88 9.47 -22.04
C ALA A 216 -2.98 8.76 -21.23
N THR A 217 -2.69 8.41 -19.98
CA THR A 217 -3.54 7.54 -19.15
C THR A 217 -3.99 8.25 -17.87
N SER A 218 -5.28 8.14 -17.54
CA SER A 218 -5.87 8.76 -16.35
C SER A 218 -6.28 7.74 -15.29
N ASN A 219 -6.22 8.08 -14.00
CA ASN A 219 -6.60 7.19 -12.89
C ASN A 219 -5.86 5.85 -12.96
N PHE A 220 -4.57 5.86 -12.64
CA PHE A 220 -3.73 4.66 -12.70
C PHE A 220 -2.97 4.43 -11.40
N GLU A 221 -2.64 3.17 -11.14
CA GLU A 221 -1.82 2.75 -10.02
C GLU A 221 -0.78 1.73 -10.50
N VAL A 222 0.51 2.12 -10.43
CA VAL A 222 1.65 1.25 -10.71
C VAL A 222 2.30 0.93 -9.36
N ARG A 223 2.07 -0.28 -8.84
CA ARG A 223 2.52 -0.62 -7.48
C ARG A 223 3.14 -1.99 -7.27
N ASN A 224 4.03 -2.08 -6.28
CA ASN A 224 4.62 -3.34 -5.84
C ASN A 224 5.32 -4.14 -6.96
N ASN A 225 5.75 -3.49 -8.05
CA ASN A 225 6.44 -4.16 -9.16
C ASN A 225 7.95 -4.24 -8.91
N ASP A 226 8.57 -5.29 -9.42
CA ASP A 226 10.03 -5.51 -9.41
C ASP A 226 10.55 -5.34 -10.85
N VAL A 227 11.14 -4.18 -11.14
CA VAL A 227 11.61 -3.78 -12.48
C VAL A 227 13.12 -3.69 -12.48
N TYR A 228 13.79 -4.59 -13.18
CA TYR A 228 15.25 -4.65 -13.07
C TYR A 228 15.99 -5.27 -14.24
N ASN A 229 17.28 -4.94 -14.32
CA ASN A 229 18.17 -5.36 -15.40
C ASN A 229 17.56 -5.03 -16.76
N SER A 230 17.25 -3.75 -17.01
CA SER A 230 16.75 -3.32 -18.31
C SER A 230 17.71 -3.70 -19.44
N GLY A 231 17.17 -3.81 -20.65
CA GLY A 231 17.92 -4.25 -21.82
C GLY A 231 19.18 -3.41 -22.06
N PRO A 232 20.29 -4.01 -22.53
CA PRO A 232 21.53 -3.29 -22.85
C PRO A 232 21.43 -2.37 -24.07
N GLY A 233 20.21 -2.21 -24.62
CA GLY A 233 19.92 -1.40 -25.79
C GLY A 233 20.27 0.08 -25.58
N THR A 234 20.23 0.83 -26.69
CA THR A 234 20.67 2.23 -26.70
C THR A 234 19.55 3.23 -26.95
N LEU A 235 18.34 2.78 -27.29
CA LEU A 235 17.26 3.62 -27.81
C LEU A 235 16.29 4.11 -26.71
N GLY A 236 15.88 3.24 -25.79
CA GLY A 236 15.12 3.54 -24.56
C GLY A 236 15.72 2.83 -23.33
N GLY A 237 14.88 2.50 -22.35
CA GLY A 237 15.23 1.58 -21.26
C GLY A 237 15.27 2.17 -19.86
N GLU A 238 14.54 3.25 -19.63
CA GLU A 238 14.11 3.74 -18.32
C GLU A 238 13.24 2.67 -17.62
N GLY A 239 13.18 2.72 -16.29
CA GLY A 239 12.48 1.69 -15.51
C GLY A 239 10.96 1.84 -15.60
N ILE A 240 10.41 2.91 -15.02
CA ILE A 240 8.97 3.22 -15.06
C ILE A 240 8.83 4.66 -15.53
N ASP A 241 7.93 4.91 -16.48
CA ASP A 241 7.65 6.26 -16.95
C ASP A 241 6.15 6.57 -17.01
N VAL A 242 5.82 7.81 -16.63
CA VAL A 242 4.50 8.42 -16.68
C VAL A 242 4.58 9.64 -17.58
N LYS A 243 3.98 9.53 -18.78
CA LYS A 243 4.15 10.51 -19.84
C LYS A 243 2.91 10.88 -20.63
N GLU A 244 3.10 11.85 -21.51
CA GLU A 244 2.17 12.30 -22.56
C GLU A 244 0.74 12.64 -22.09
N GLY A 245 0.63 13.39 -21.00
CA GLY A 245 -0.65 13.83 -20.47
C GLY A 245 -1.33 12.82 -19.57
N SER A 246 -0.57 11.92 -18.97
CA SER A 246 -1.08 11.03 -17.92
C SER A 246 -1.38 11.83 -16.64
N HIS A 247 -2.45 11.49 -15.93
CA HIS A 247 -2.85 12.23 -14.73
C HIS A 247 -3.68 11.41 -13.74
N ASP A 248 -3.87 11.95 -12.53
CA ASP A 248 -4.58 11.29 -11.42
C ASP A 248 -3.96 9.92 -11.07
N GLY A 249 -2.63 9.89 -10.99
CA GLY A 249 -1.84 8.66 -10.97
C GLY A 249 -1.07 8.43 -9.67
N ARG A 250 -0.79 7.16 -9.36
CA ARG A 250 0.09 6.77 -8.25
C ARG A 250 1.14 5.75 -8.69
N VAL A 251 2.40 6.00 -8.36
CA VAL A 251 3.52 5.09 -8.60
C VAL A 251 4.18 4.78 -7.27
N HIS A 252 3.93 3.60 -6.70
CA HIS A 252 4.37 3.33 -5.32
C HIS A 252 4.73 1.90 -4.96
N GLY A 253 5.55 1.71 -3.93
CA GLY A 253 5.96 0.37 -3.48
C GLY A 253 6.81 -0.40 -4.51
N ASN A 254 7.24 0.24 -5.61
CA ASN A 254 8.00 -0.45 -6.65
C ASN A 254 9.48 -0.54 -6.28
N LYS A 255 10.13 -1.62 -6.71
CA LYS A 255 11.57 -1.81 -6.63
C LYS A 255 12.16 -1.72 -8.03
N VAL A 256 12.95 -0.68 -8.28
CA VAL A 256 13.50 -0.39 -9.61
C VAL A 256 15.03 -0.33 -9.54
N TYR A 257 15.73 -1.24 -10.21
CA TYR A 257 17.19 -1.32 -10.07
C TYR A 257 17.96 -1.93 -11.22
N ASN A 258 19.25 -1.61 -11.27
CA ASN A 258 20.15 -2.01 -12.36
C ASN A 258 19.58 -1.62 -13.73
N ILE A 259 18.97 -0.43 -13.79
CA ILE A 259 18.42 0.14 -15.02
C ILE A 259 19.54 0.84 -15.78
N ASN A 260 19.58 0.69 -17.10
CA ASN A 260 20.62 1.29 -17.94
C ASN A 260 20.44 2.79 -18.20
N ARG A 261 19.34 3.37 -17.72
CA ARG A 261 18.96 4.79 -17.79
C ARG A 261 18.35 5.26 -16.45
N VAL A 262 17.37 6.16 -16.50
CA VAL A 262 16.62 6.67 -15.35
C VAL A 262 15.82 5.53 -14.70
N GLY A 263 15.79 5.50 -13.37
CA GLY A 263 14.98 4.53 -12.64
C GLY A 263 13.48 4.79 -12.84
N ILE A 264 12.97 5.90 -12.32
CA ILE A 264 11.57 6.31 -12.49
C ILE A 264 11.53 7.73 -13.09
N TYR A 265 10.78 7.89 -14.16
CA TYR A 265 10.67 9.12 -14.93
C TYR A 265 9.21 9.63 -14.91
N ILE A 266 9.03 10.94 -14.71
CA ILE A 266 7.73 11.60 -14.86
C ILE A 266 7.91 12.74 -15.85
N ASP A 267 7.36 12.58 -17.05
CA ASP A 267 7.53 13.52 -18.16
C ASP A 267 6.20 14.09 -18.64
N ALA A 268 6.12 15.39 -18.84
CA ALA A 268 4.98 15.98 -19.54
C ALA A 268 5.02 15.72 -21.07
N TRP A 269 6.22 15.52 -21.60
CA TRP A 269 6.53 15.51 -23.02
C TRP A 269 5.95 16.73 -23.73
N ASP A 270 4.89 16.57 -24.52
CA ASP A 270 4.20 17.64 -25.27
C ASP A 270 2.77 17.95 -24.77
N LYS A 271 2.31 17.31 -23.68
CA LYS A 271 0.95 17.43 -23.13
C LYS A 271 0.97 17.78 -21.63
N HIS A 272 -0.20 18.05 -21.06
CA HIS A 272 -0.33 18.39 -19.64
C HIS A 272 -0.43 17.11 -18.79
N THR A 273 0.66 16.73 -18.13
CA THR A 273 0.73 15.62 -17.16
C THR A 273 0.59 16.22 -15.76
N TYR A 274 -0.34 15.74 -14.93
CA TYR A 274 -0.58 16.35 -13.62
C TYR A 274 -1.19 15.44 -12.55
N ASN A 275 -1.14 15.85 -11.28
CA ASN A 275 -1.70 15.11 -10.13
C ASN A 275 -1.16 13.68 -10.08
N VAL A 276 0.16 13.57 -9.90
CA VAL A 276 0.88 12.28 -9.84
C VAL A 276 1.64 12.15 -8.52
N ASP A 277 1.31 11.12 -7.76
CA ASP A 277 2.00 10.76 -6.52
C ASP A 277 3.02 9.65 -6.76
N VAL A 278 4.25 9.85 -6.29
CA VAL A 278 5.35 8.89 -6.42
C VAL A 278 5.94 8.63 -5.04
N TYR A 279 5.63 7.49 -4.44
CA TYR A 279 6.00 7.24 -3.03
C TYR A 279 6.35 5.80 -2.69
N GLN A 280 7.06 5.57 -1.59
CA GLN A 280 7.41 4.21 -1.13
C GLN A 280 8.17 3.37 -2.17
N ASN A 281 8.81 3.99 -3.17
CA ASN A 281 9.62 3.26 -4.14
C ASN A 281 11.07 3.12 -3.64
N ILE A 282 11.71 2.02 -4.03
CA ILE A 282 13.14 1.76 -3.80
C ILE A 282 13.84 1.76 -5.16
N VAL A 283 14.66 2.78 -5.41
CA VAL A 283 15.33 2.98 -6.71
C VAL A 283 16.85 3.00 -6.55
N TYR A 284 17.56 2.06 -7.18
CA TYR A 284 19.00 1.94 -6.94
C TYR A 284 19.84 1.31 -8.07
N ASN A 285 21.13 1.64 -8.07
CA ASN A 285 22.11 1.16 -9.04
C ASN A 285 21.70 1.41 -10.51
N CYS A 286 20.97 2.49 -10.79
CA CYS A 286 20.68 2.92 -12.14
C CYS A 286 21.91 3.61 -12.76
N ARG A 287 22.08 3.50 -14.08
CA ARG A 287 23.20 4.13 -14.81
C ARG A 287 23.01 5.63 -15.04
N ASP A 288 21.83 6.14 -14.75
CA ASP A 288 21.51 7.56 -14.80
C ASP A 288 20.96 8.05 -13.45
N TYR A 289 20.03 9.00 -13.44
CA TYR A 289 19.31 9.45 -12.26
C TYR A 289 18.45 8.32 -11.66
N GLY A 290 18.27 8.32 -10.34
CA GLY A 290 17.25 7.49 -9.69
C GLY A 290 15.85 7.93 -10.14
N PHE A 291 15.56 9.22 -9.96
CA PHE A 291 14.35 9.88 -10.42
C PHE A 291 14.67 11.05 -11.35
N ALA A 292 13.79 11.30 -12.32
CA ALA A 292 13.79 12.56 -13.04
C ALA A 292 12.34 13.06 -13.21
N VAL A 293 12.18 14.38 -13.18
CA VAL A 293 10.99 15.05 -13.68
C VAL A 293 11.37 15.94 -14.87
N ALA A 294 10.54 15.94 -15.91
CA ALA A 294 10.83 16.64 -17.15
C ALA A 294 9.59 17.17 -17.88
N SER A 295 9.88 18.06 -18.83
CA SER A 295 8.97 18.49 -19.87
C SER A 295 9.78 18.63 -21.16
N GLU A 296 9.86 17.55 -21.95
CA GLU A 296 10.84 17.52 -23.04
C GLU A 296 10.43 18.29 -24.30
N ARG A 297 9.12 18.51 -24.50
CA ARG A 297 8.53 19.11 -25.71
C ARG A 297 7.49 20.18 -25.44
N GLY A 298 7.54 20.79 -24.26
CA GLY A 298 6.70 21.95 -23.90
C GLY A 298 5.34 21.62 -23.31
N GLY A 299 5.07 20.35 -22.99
CA GLY A 299 3.95 19.95 -22.15
C GLY A 299 4.10 20.50 -20.72
N LEU A 300 3.00 20.84 -20.04
CA LEU A 300 3.08 21.28 -18.64
C LEU A 300 3.17 20.06 -17.72
N LEU A 301 4.16 20.01 -16.85
CA LEU A 301 4.17 19.09 -15.71
C LEU A 301 3.69 19.83 -14.45
N GLU A 302 2.64 19.38 -13.79
CA GLU A 302 2.03 20.11 -12.67
C GLU A 302 1.60 19.17 -11.53
N ASP A 303 1.67 19.59 -10.27
CA ASP A 303 1.15 18.84 -9.13
C ASP A 303 1.73 17.41 -9.06
N VAL A 304 3.06 17.34 -8.90
CA VAL A 304 3.80 16.08 -8.77
C VAL A 304 4.40 16.01 -7.38
N ARG A 305 4.01 14.98 -6.60
CA ARG A 305 4.49 14.79 -5.23
C ARG A 305 5.33 13.52 -5.14
N ILE A 306 6.60 13.70 -4.80
CA ILE A 306 7.60 12.64 -4.69
C ILE A 306 7.98 12.53 -3.22
N TYR A 307 7.50 11.49 -2.52
CA TYR A 307 7.69 11.40 -1.07
C TYR A 307 7.90 10.00 -0.52
N ASN A 308 8.56 9.88 0.63
CA ASN A 308 8.87 8.59 1.25
C ASN A 308 9.54 7.60 0.25
N ASN A 309 10.43 8.05 -0.63
CA ASN A 309 11.19 7.16 -1.50
C ASN A 309 12.61 6.92 -0.96
N ILE A 310 13.17 5.77 -1.29
CA ILE A 310 14.55 5.39 -0.95
C ILE A 310 15.35 5.28 -2.25
N VAL A 311 16.36 6.15 -2.39
CA VAL A 311 17.06 6.36 -3.66
C VAL A 311 18.55 6.37 -3.46
N TYR A 312 19.24 5.33 -3.95
CA TYR A 312 20.63 5.16 -3.59
C TYR A 312 21.51 4.49 -4.64
N GLY A 313 22.80 4.80 -4.61
CA GLY A 313 23.78 4.12 -5.46
C GLY A 313 23.59 4.34 -6.95
N ASN A 314 22.83 5.35 -7.38
CA ASN A 314 22.64 5.67 -8.80
C ASN A 314 23.88 6.42 -9.34
N SER A 315 24.11 6.30 -10.64
CA SER A 315 25.36 6.78 -11.24
C SER A 315 25.40 8.30 -11.40
N VAL A 316 24.23 8.95 -11.52
CA VAL A 316 24.09 10.41 -11.59
C VAL A 316 23.42 10.92 -10.31
N CYS A 317 22.27 11.58 -10.35
CA CYS A 317 21.66 12.10 -9.12
C CYS A 317 20.64 11.13 -8.52
N GLY A 318 20.31 11.33 -7.25
CA GLY A 318 19.12 10.72 -6.65
C GLY A 318 17.86 11.19 -7.38
N ILE A 319 17.69 12.50 -7.53
CA ILE A 319 16.60 13.10 -8.32
C ILE A 319 17.06 14.37 -9.06
N GLY A 320 16.51 14.59 -10.25
CA GLY A 320 16.66 15.82 -11.02
C GLY A 320 15.33 16.48 -11.38
N VAL A 321 15.23 17.80 -11.20
CA VAL A 321 14.24 18.66 -11.87
C VAL A 321 14.90 19.22 -13.12
N THR A 322 14.71 18.51 -14.23
CA THR A 322 15.62 18.54 -15.38
C THR A 322 15.21 19.51 -16.47
N SER A 323 16.17 20.07 -17.21
CA SER A 323 15.91 20.86 -18.42
C SER A 323 16.02 20.04 -19.71
N TRP A 324 15.71 18.73 -19.64
CA TRP A 324 15.87 17.80 -20.75
C TRP A 324 14.89 18.09 -21.88
N GLY A 325 15.30 17.70 -23.09
CA GLY A 325 14.58 17.98 -24.33
C GLY A 325 15.34 18.92 -25.27
N GLY A 326 14.67 19.35 -26.34
CA GLY A 326 15.27 20.22 -27.35
C GLY A 326 15.29 21.68 -26.91
N VAL A 327 16.44 22.37 -27.06
CA VAL A 327 16.64 23.81 -26.72
C VAL A 327 15.68 24.81 -27.39
N VAL A 328 14.80 24.35 -28.28
CA VAL A 328 13.77 25.14 -28.95
C VAL A 328 12.46 25.17 -28.17
N PHE A 329 12.27 24.23 -27.25
CA PHE A 329 11.10 24.13 -26.40
C PHE A 329 11.32 24.88 -25.10
N ARG A 330 10.21 25.27 -24.47
CA ARG A 330 10.21 25.56 -23.03
C ARG A 330 10.03 24.24 -22.29
N HIS A 331 10.40 24.22 -21.02
CA HIS A 331 10.30 23.05 -20.16
C HIS A 331 9.40 23.35 -18.94
N PRO A 332 8.12 23.74 -19.13
CA PRO A 332 7.31 24.23 -18.02
C PRO A 332 7.02 23.13 -17.00
N MET A 333 7.30 23.43 -15.72
CA MET A 333 6.92 22.60 -14.58
C MET A 333 6.40 23.49 -13.44
N GLN A 334 5.40 23.05 -12.69
CA GLN A 334 4.82 23.79 -11.58
C GLN A 334 4.43 22.85 -10.44
N ASP A 335 4.46 23.32 -9.19
CA ASP A 335 3.97 22.59 -8.02
C ASP A 335 4.61 21.19 -7.88
N ILE A 336 5.95 21.17 -7.81
CA ILE A 336 6.74 19.95 -7.66
C ILE A 336 7.20 19.83 -6.20
N GLU A 337 6.76 18.78 -5.52
CA GLU A 337 7.10 18.52 -4.12
C GLU A 337 8.03 17.30 -3.99
N ILE A 338 9.20 17.50 -3.39
CA ILE A 338 10.18 16.46 -3.07
C ILE A 338 10.30 16.42 -1.55
N ILE A 339 9.58 15.50 -0.90
CA ILE A 339 9.35 15.55 0.55
C ILE A 339 9.68 14.22 1.24
N ASN A 340 10.40 14.23 2.36
CA ASN A 340 10.60 13.02 3.18
C ASN A 340 11.22 11.83 2.40
N ASN A 341 12.13 12.09 1.46
CA ASN A 341 12.87 11.04 0.74
C ASN A 341 14.26 10.82 1.35
N ILE A 342 14.88 9.70 0.98
CA ILE A 342 16.29 9.40 1.29
C ILE A 342 17.08 9.32 -0.01
N PHE A 343 18.06 10.21 -0.17
CA PHE A 343 19.02 10.22 -1.26
C PHE A 343 20.41 9.89 -0.71
N TYR A 344 20.87 8.65 -0.92
CA TYR A 344 22.10 8.13 -0.32
C TYR A 344 23.11 7.62 -1.35
N ASP A 345 24.37 8.04 -1.26
CA ASP A 345 25.48 7.50 -2.07
C ASP A 345 25.17 7.48 -3.59
N ASN A 346 24.47 8.51 -4.08
CA ASN A 346 24.29 8.75 -5.51
C ASN A 346 25.48 9.51 -6.09
N GLY A 347 25.62 9.47 -7.41
CA GLY A 347 26.76 10.02 -8.15
C GLY A 347 27.87 8.98 -8.31
N ARG A 348 27.57 7.68 -8.30
CA ARG A 348 28.59 6.61 -8.39
C ARG A 348 29.32 6.52 -9.73
N GLY A 349 28.86 7.26 -10.74
CA GLY A 349 29.58 7.45 -12.00
C GLY A 349 30.73 8.45 -11.82
N ASP A 350 30.75 9.47 -12.68
CA ASP A 350 31.77 10.52 -12.66
C ASP A 350 31.24 11.88 -12.19
N TRP A 351 29.91 12.04 -12.14
CA TRP A 351 29.22 13.28 -11.79
C TRP A 351 27.83 12.98 -11.24
N GLY A 352 27.35 13.80 -10.29
CA GLY A 352 26.03 13.70 -9.69
C GLY A 352 26.02 13.87 -8.17
N GLY A 353 24.84 13.92 -7.59
CA GLY A 353 24.62 14.13 -6.16
C GLY A 353 23.25 13.67 -5.66
N GLY A 354 22.75 14.25 -4.58
CA GLY A 354 21.43 13.89 -4.04
C GLY A 354 20.30 14.45 -4.89
N VAL A 355 20.04 15.75 -4.75
CA VAL A 355 18.97 16.49 -5.46
C VAL A 355 19.58 17.54 -6.37
N SER A 356 19.10 17.63 -7.61
CA SER A 356 19.55 18.60 -8.61
C SER A 356 18.39 19.42 -9.18
N ILE A 357 18.47 20.75 -9.12
CA ILE A 357 17.55 21.68 -9.80
C ILE A 357 18.28 22.31 -10.98
N GLU A 358 17.86 21.94 -12.20
CA GLU A 358 18.53 22.29 -13.46
C GLU A 358 17.62 23.07 -14.41
N ASN A 359 16.31 23.10 -14.14
CA ASN A 359 15.33 23.71 -15.02
C ASN A 359 14.91 25.12 -14.61
N GLY A 360 15.35 26.12 -15.37
CA GLY A 360 14.99 27.52 -15.16
C GLY A 360 13.54 27.88 -15.51
N ASP A 361 12.80 26.99 -16.18
CA ASP A 361 11.38 27.15 -16.50
C ASP A 361 10.44 26.56 -15.41
N ALA A 362 10.99 25.92 -14.37
CA ALA A 362 10.20 25.40 -13.26
C ALA A 362 9.73 26.51 -12.32
N GLU A 363 8.57 26.36 -11.70
CA GLU A 363 8.00 27.27 -10.70
C GLU A 363 7.45 26.47 -9.51
N ASP A 364 7.39 27.09 -8.33
CA ASP A 364 6.75 26.52 -7.12
C ASP A 364 7.28 25.10 -6.73
N VAL A 365 8.61 24.97 -6.67
CA VAL A 365 9.28 23.71 -6.27
C VAL A 365 9.57 23.71 -4.75
N ILE A 366 9.23 22.62 -4.07
CA ILE A 366 9.49 22.41 -2.64
C ILE A 366 10.41 21.20 -2.45
N ILE A 367 11.54 21.40 -1.76
CA ILE A 367 12.43 20.32 -1.30
C ILE A 367 12.46 20.38 0.23
N ARG A 368 11.79 19.44 0.89
CA ARG A 368 11.62 19.47 2.36
C ARG A 368 11.80 18.12 3.04
N ASN A 369 12.32 18.10 4.26
CA ASN A 369 12.40 16.91 5.09
C ASN A 369 13.15 15.73 4.43
N ASN A 370 13.99 15.95 3.43
CA ASN A 370 14.75 14.86 2.81
C ASN A 370 16.06 14.62 3.58
N ILE A 371 16.50 13.36 3.62
CA ILE A 371 17.89 13.04 3.99
C ILE A 371 18.72 12.97 2.72
N CYS A 372 19.68 13.86 2.57
CA CYS A 372 20.70 13.80 1.53
C CYS A 372 22.04 13.48 2.18
N SER A 373 22.53 12.25 1.98
CA SER A 373 23.64 11.70 2.74
C SER A 373 24.67 11.01 1.86
N GLN A 374 25.94 11.38 2.03
CA GLN A 374 27.08 10.73 1.38
C GLN A 374 27.03 10.69 -0.16
N ASN A 375 26.25 11.54 -0.82
CA ASN A 375 26.27 11.66 -2.27
C ASN A 375 27.63 12.23 -2.77
N LEU A 376 27.98 11.99 -4.04
CA LEU A 376 29.33 12.24 -4.58
C LEU A 376 29.72 13.72 -4.56
N LEU A 377 29.14 14.54 -5.44
CA LEU A 377 29.57 15.91 -5.65
C LEU A 377 28.78 16.93 -4.82
N PHE A 378 27.52 16.67 -4.50
CA PHE A 378 26.68 17.57 -3.71
C PHE A 378 25.55 16.79 -3.03
N GLN A 379 25.03 17.30 -1.92
CA GLN A 379 23.81 16.78 -1.30
C GLN A 379 22.57 17.36 -1.98
N ILE A 380 22.49 18.69 -2.10
CA ILE A 380 21.45 19.41 -2.84
C ILE A 380 22.12 20.53 -3.62
N GLN A 381 21.87 20.62 -4.93
CA GLN A 381 22.33 21.75 -5.74
C GLN A 381 21.17 22.49 -6.42
N VAL A 382 21.38 23.78 -6.68
CA VAL A 382 20.47 24.65 -7.41
C VAL A 382 21.27 25.41 -8.47
N GLU A 383 21.33 24.85 -9.68
CA GLU A 383 22.13 25.40 -10.78
C GLU A 383 21.51 26.66 -11.41
N VAL A 384 20.20 26.83 -11.21
CA VAL A 384 19.40 27.87 -11.85
C VAL A 384 18.47 28.53 -10.84
N ASP A 385 18.32 29.86 -10.95
CA ASP A 385 17.34 30.62 -10.19
C ASP A 385 15.93 30.31 -10.73
N ILE A 386 15.04 29.81 -9.87
CA ILE A 386 13.63 29.60 -10.22
C ILE A 386 12.69 30.38 -9.28
N PRO A 387 11.52 30.83 -9.76
CA PRO A 387 10.50 31.45 -8.93
C PRO A 387 10.01 30.51 -7.82
N SER A 388 9.84 31.04 -6.61
CA SER A 388 9.21 30.35 -5.48
C SER A 388 9.85 29.02 -5.04
N LEU A 389 11.14 28.79 -5.29
CA LEU A 389 11.85 27.65 -4.73
C LEU A 389 11.89 27.71 -3.20
N LYS A 390 11.49 26.63 -2.54
CA LYS A 390 11.67 26.44 -1.10
C LYS A 390 12.47 25.19 -0.80
N VAL A 391 13.67 25.36 -0.25
CA VAL A 391 14.52 24.27 0.25
C VAL A 391 14.67 24.44 1.75
N ASP A 392 14.02 23.58 2.54
CA ASP A 392 14.05 23.71 4.00
C ASP A 392 13.92 22.39 4.78
N HIS A 393 14.36 22.36 6.04
CA HIS A 393 14.21 21.20 6.95
C HIS A 393 14.79 19.89 6.39
N ASN A 394 15.76 19.96 5.48
CA ASN A 394 16.47 18.78 4.97
C ASN A 394 17.65 18.45 5.91
N LEU A 395 17.99 17.16 6.00
CA LEU A 395 19.22 16.72 6.65
C LEU A 395 20.31 16.57 5.58
N ILE A 396 21.42 17.26 5.81
CA ILE A 396 22.60 17.26 4.96
C ILE A 396 23.73 16.53 5.69
N ASP A 397 24.12 15.36 5.20
CA ASP A 397 25.31 14.63 5.66
C ASP A 397 26.40 14.61 4.59
N GLY A 398 27.49 15.32 4.88
CA GLY A 398 28.64 15.42 3.99
C GLY A 398 28.50 16.48 2.90
N TYR A 399 28.21 17.73 3.28
CA TYR A 399 28.33 18.90 2.39
C TYR A 399 29.70 18.91 1.69
N ARG A 400 29.71 19.10 0.37
CA ARG A 400 30.91 18.90 -0.47
C ARG A 400 31.58 20.22 -0.88
N GLY A 401 30.85 21.32 -0.86
CA GLY A 401 31.30 22.62 -1.34
C GLY A 401 31.40 22.70 -2.86
N TYR A 402 30.50 22.01 -3.57
CA TYR A 402 30.34 22.17 -5.02
C TYR A 402 29.76 23.57 -5.32
N ASP A 403 30.03 24.11 -6.52
CA ASP A 403 29.82 25.54 -6.81
C ASP A 403 28.37 26.01 -6.55
N ASP A 404 27.38 25.15 -6.82
CA ASP A 404 25.95 25.42 -6.68
C ASP A 404 25.26 24.63 -5.54
N GLU A 405 26.05 24.02 -4.63
CA GLU A 405 25.52 23.26 -3.49
C GLU A 405 25.01 24.18 -2.37
N ILE A 406 23.80 23.92 -1.90
CA ILE A 406 23.16 24.71 -0.83
C ILE A 406 22.71 23.82 0.32
N TYR A 407 22.58 24.43 1.50
CA TYR A 407 21.93 23.79 2.64
C TYR A 407 20.40 23.96 2.63
N GLY A 408 19.93 25.11 2.13
CA GLY A 408 18.55 25.59 2.37
C GLY A 408 18.37 26.23 3.75
N ASP A 409 17.13 26.50 4.12
CA ASP A 409 16.74 27.07 5.42
C ASP A 409 16.40 25.97 6.44
N ASP A 410 16.52 26.26 7.75
CA ASP A 410 16.16 25.33 8.84
C ASP A 410 16.71 23.89 8.69
N TYR A 411 17.86 23.76 8.02
CA TYR A 411 18.49 22.48 7.74
C TYR A 411 19.07 21.83 9.00
N VAL A 412 19.22 20.53 8.95
CA VAL A 412 19.94 19.72 9.94
C VAL A 412 21.23 19.21 9.31
N GLU A 413 22.34 19.20 10.06
CA GLU A 413 23.62 18.68 9.58
C GLU A 413 24.10 17.56 10.50
N GLY A 414 24.51 16.44 9.91
CA GLY A 414 25.10 15.31 10.64
C GLY A 414 24.70 13.95 10.09
N ASP A 415 25.42 12.91 10.49
CA ASP A 415 25.17 11.52 10.11
C ASP A 415 23.74 11.09 10.51
N PRO A 416 22.91 10.60 9.56
CA PRO A 416 21.55 10.14 9.86
C PRO A 416 21.50 8.88 10.73
N LEU A 417 22.63 8.22 11.00
CA LEU A 417 22.74 7.01 11.81
C LEU A 417 21.80 5.89 11.33
N PHE A 418 21.90 5.54 10.05
CA PHE A 418 21.13 4.43 9.48
C PHE A 418 21.57 3.08 10.06
N ILE A 419 20.62 2.14 10.23
CA ILE A 419 20.91 0.79 10.74
C ILE A 419 21.91 0.04 9.85
N ASN A 420 21.65 -0.04 8.54
CA ASN A 420 22.54 -0.72 7.60
C ASN A 420 22.35 -0.26 6.14
N PRO A 421 22.81 0.95 5.79
CA PRO A 421 22.59 1.53 4.46
C PRO A 421 23.30 0.75 3.33
N ILE A 422 24.36 -0.01 3.66
CA ILE A 422 25.06 -0.88 2.70
C ILE A 422 24.16 -2.05 2.23
N LYS A 423 23.21 -2.47 3.08
CA LYS A 423 22.22 -3.50 2.76
C LYS A 423 20.87 -2.94 2.31
N GLY A 424 20.73 -1.61 2.25
CA GLY A 424 19.48 -0.94 1.89
C GLY A 424 18.53 -0.72 3.07
N ASP A 425 18.98 -0.91 4.31
CA ASP A 425 18.20 -0.59 5.51
C ASP A 425 18.56 0.82 6.01
N PHE A 426 17.65 1.75 5.72
CA PHE A 426 17.78 3.17 6.02
C PHE A 426 16.92 3.62 7.21
N HIS A 427 16.47 2.68 8.05
CA HIS A 427 15.85 3.05 9.31
C HIS A 427 16.84 3.80 10.21
N LEU A 428 16.33 4.75 10.98
CA LEU A 428 17.13 5.58 11.88
C LEU A 428 17.51 4.79 13.15
N MET A 429 18.71 5.01 13.66
CA MET A 429 19.10 4.56 15.00
C MET A 429 18.81 5.64 16.04
N LYS A 430 18.68 5.22 17.31
CA LYS A 430 18.54 6.15 18.44
C LYS A 430 19.65 7.21 18.43
N GLY A 431 19.25 8.46 18.56
CA GLY A 431 20.17 9.61 18.59
C GLY A 431 20.49 10.18 17.22
N SER A 432 19.85 9.68 16.15
CA SER A 432 19.92 10.30 14.83
C SER A 432 19.46 11.76 14.89
N PRO A 433 20.15 12.69 14.22
CA PRO A 433 19.72 14.08 14.12
C PRO A 433 18.47 14.27 13.25
N ALA A 434 18.05 13.27 12.47
CA ALA A 434 16.80 13.30 11.72
C ALA A 434 15.55 13.22 12.62
N ILE A 435 15.69 12.62 13.82
CA ILE A 435 14.58 12.33 14.71
C ILE A 435 14.00 13.62 15.30
N ASP A 436 12.68 13.79 15.24
CA ASP A 436 11.87 14.91 15.75
C ASP A 436 12.31 16.31 15.22
N ASN A 437 13.03 16.39 14.09
CA ASN A 437 13.57 17.66 13.54
C ASN A 437 12.99 18.06 12.17
N GLY A 438 12.05 17.28 11.63
CA GLY A 438 11.32 17.60 10.40
C GLY A 438 10.18 18.59 10.62
N SER A 439 9.74 19.22 9.54
CA SER A 439 8.57 20.09 9.50
C SER A 439 7.29 19.27 9.26
N SER A 440 6.19 19.64 9.91
CA SER A 440 4.86 19.04 9.65
C SER A 440 4.23 19.50 8.32
N ILE A 441 4.70 20.60 7.74
CA ILE A 441 4.11 21.19 6.53
C ILE A 441 4.34 20.27 5.33
N ALA A 442 3.25 19.78 4.74
CA ALA A 442 3.21 18.87 3.59
C ALA A 442 3.87 17.50 3.85
N ALA A 443 4.19 17.18 5.11
CA ALA A 443 4.65 15.84 5.46
C ALA A 443 3.51 14.83 5.24
N PRO A 444 3.79 13.67 4.63
CA PRO A 444 2.78 12.62 4.43
C PRO A 444 2.27 12.10 5.79
N ILE A 445 1.03 11.61 5.81
CA ILE A 445 0.40 11.07 7.02
C ILE A 445 1.16 9.85 7.54
N ASP A 446 1.66 9.03 6.62
CA ASP A 446 2.40 7.82 6.91
C ASP A 446 3.86 7.92 6.43
N ASP A 447 4.76 7.18 7.05
CA ASP A 447 6.14 6.96 6.59
C ASP A 447 6.23 5.82 5.55
N PHE A 448 7.45 5.41 5.21
CA PHE A 448 7.70 4.34 4.25
C PHE A 448 7.08 2.99 4.69
N ASP A 449 7.11 2.67 5.98
CA ASP A 449 6.62 1.42 6.56
C ASP A 449 5.10 1.43 6.87
N GLY A 450 4.47 2.60 6.72
CA GLY A 450 3.08 2.84 7.07
C GLY A 450 2.87 3.13 8.55
N ASN A 451 3.87 3.70 9.23
CA ASN A 451 3.75 4.31 10.55
C ASN A 451 3.24 5.75 10.41
N TYR A 452 2.29 6.14 11.26
CA TYR A 452 1.80 7.52 11.26
C TYR A 452 2.88 8.51 11.68
N ARG A 453 2.88 9.68 11.05
CA ARG A 453 3.70 10.83 11.40
C ARG A 453 2.92 11.88 12.21
N PRO A 454 3.50 12.43 13.29
CA PRO A 454 4.76 12.01 13.90
C PRO A 454 4.55 10.78 14.81
N HIS A 455 5.55 9.91 14.89
CA HIS A 455 5.47 8.72 15.75
C HIS A 455 5.93 9.00 17.19
N MET A 456 6.71 10.07 17.40
CA MET A 456 7.13 10.56 18.71
C MET A 456 6.69 12.02 18.97
N LYS A 457 7.62 12.96 19.11
CA LYS A 457 7.32 14.36 19.51
C LYS A 457 7.26 15.31 18.33
N GLY A 458 7.91 14.95 17.22
CA GLY A 458 8.00 15.72 16.00
C GLY A 458 8.11 14.78 14.80
N TYR A 459 8.08 15.37 13.63
CA TYR A 459 8.21 14.63 12.38
C TYR A 459 9.68 14.28 12.18
N ASP A 460 9.97 13.09 11.69
CA ASP A 460 11.33 12.71 11.35
C ASP A 460 11.67 13.17 9.92
N ILE A 461 12.91 13.63 9.73
CA ILE A 461 13.46 13.90 8.40
C ILE A 461 13.74 12.55 7.70
N GLY A 462 13.41 12.44 6.43
CA GLY A 462 13.61 11.26 5.60
C GLY A 462 12.36 10.38 5.53
N ALA A 463 12.52 9.19 4.96
CA ALA A 463 11.42 8.30 4.60
C ALA A 463 10.82 7.51 5.78
N PHE A 464 11.50 7.47 6.93
CA PHE A 464 11.10 6.66 8.08
C PHE A 464 10.87 7.52 9.32
N GLU A 465 9.93 7.09 10.16
CA GLU A 465 9.83 7.51 11.56
C GLU A 465 10.60 6.55 12.46
N TYR A 466 11.15 7.09 13.54
CA TYR A 466 11.76 6.32 14.62
C TYR A 466 10.80 6.20 15.81
N PRO A 467 10.65 4.99 16.39
CA PRO A 467 11.12 3.71 15.89
C PRO A 467 10.22 3.17 14.76
N ARG A 468 10.72 2.19 14.00
CA ARG A 468 10.01 1.46 12.94
C ARG A 468 8.87 0.60 13.43
N THR A 469 8.84 0.28 14.73
CA THR A 469 7.88 -0.67 15.29
C THR A 469 6.46 -0.20 15.04
N ARG A 470 5.75 -0.90 14.17
CA ARG A 470 4.39 -0.54 13.76
C ARG A 470 3.33 -1.08 14.70
N TYR A 471 3.58 -2.27 15.25
CA TYR A 471 2.58 -3.00 16.02
C TYR A 471 3.03 -3.14 17.47
N TYR A 472 2.29 -2.54 18.39
CA TYR A 472 2.51 -2.73 19.82
C TYR A 472 1.23 -3.10 20.53
N GLY A 473 1.30 -4.14 21.34
CA GLY A 473 0.14 -4.55 22.12
C GLY A 473 0.37 -5.82 22.90
N VAL A 474 -0.65 -6.65 22.95
CA VAL A 474 -0.72 -7.78 23.87
C VAL A 474 -1.22 -9.03 23.16
N ASP A 475 -0.70 -10.19 23.56
CA ASP A 475 -1.25 -11.46 23.10
C ASP A 475 -2.37 -11.94 24.04
N THR A 476 -3.35 -12.62 23.46
CA THR A 476 -4.47 -13.30 24.13
C THR A 476 -5.38 -12.34 24.90
N ILE A 477 -6.12 -11.47 24.20
CA ILE A 477 -7.11 -10.56 24.82
C ILE A 477 -8.56 -10.94 24.44
N ASP A 478 -9.50 -10.63 25.32
CA ASP A 478 -10.93 -10.77 25.01
C ASP A 478 -11.42 -9.57 24.17
N ARG A 479 -12.36 -9.83 23.27
CA ARG A 479 -12.95 -8.82 22.37
C ARG A 479 -13.49 -7.61 23.14
N GLU A 480 -14.10 -7.83 24.29
CA GLU A 480 -14.70 -6.78 25.13
C GLU A 480 -13.67 -5.76 25.65
N ASP A 481 -12.38 -6.11 25.64
CA ASP A 481 -11.30 -5.29 26.16
C ASP A 481 -10.50 -4.55 25.07
N PHE A 482 -10.89 -4.61 23.79
CA PHE A 482 -10.23 -3.84 22.73
C PHE A 482 -10.25 -2.34 22.97
N SER A 483 -11.36 -1.80 23.49
CA SER A 483 -11.45 -0.39 23.88
C SER A 483 -10.48 -0.02 25.00
N PHE A 484 -10.19 -0.96 25.91
CA PHE A 484 -9.20 -0.76 26.96
C PHE A 484 -7.78 -0.81 26.40
N LEU A 485 -7.49 -1.74 25.49
CA LEU A 485 -6.21 -1.82 24.79
C LEU A 485 -5.91 -0.51 24.04
N LYS A 486 -6.86 0.00 23.26
CA LYS A 486 -6.71 1.27 22.54
C LYS A 486 -6.58 2.46 23.48
N ASN A 487 -7.53 2.66 24.40
CA ASN A 487 -7.62 3.92 25.14
C ASN A 487 -6.68 4.01 26.35
N TYR A 488 -6.42 2.88 27.01
CA TYR A 488 -5.59 2.87 28.22
C TYR A 488 -4.14 2.49 27.92
N PHE A 489 -3.92 1.38 27.22
CA PHE A 489 -2.58 0.92 26.87
C PHE A 489 -2.03 1.57 25.61
N LYS A 490 -2.89 2.19 24.78
CA LYS A 490 -2.50 2.72 23.48
C LYS A 490 -1.81 1.64 22.62
N GLY A 491 -2.31 0.41 22.70
CA GLY A 491 -1.91 -0.65 21.80
C GLY A 491 -2.77 -0.62 20.54
N ASN A 492 -2.20 -1.07 19.43
CA ASN A 492 -2.85 -1.14 18.13
C ASN A 492 -2.87 -2.56 17.54
N VAL A 493 -2.33 -3.56 18.25
CA VAL A 493 -2.35 -4.95 17.83
C VAL A 493 -2.71 -5.89 18.98
N ALA A 494 -3.40 -6.98 18.67
CA ALA A 494 -3.76 -8.02 19.63
C ALA A 494 -3.70 -9.43 19.03
N GLY A 495 -3.27 -10.39 19.85
CA GLY A 495 -3.51 -11.81 19.59
C GLY A 495 -4.86 -12.26 20.16
N VAL A 496 -5.62 -13.04 19.40
CA VAL A 496 -6.91 -13.60 19.86
C VAL A 496 -7.06 -15.07 19.45
N ALA A 497 -7.60 -15.89 20.35
CA ALA A 497 -7.94 -17.28 20.05
C ALA A 497 -9.43 -17.40 19.73
N LEU A 498 -9.77 -17.81 18.52
CA LEU A 498 -11.14 -17.91 18.05
C LEU A 498 -11.42 -19.30 17.47
N GLU A 499 -12.53 -19.90 17.87
CA GLU A 499 -13.06 -21.10 17.19
C GLU A 499 -13.25 -20.82 15.68
N CYS A 500 -13.12 -21.85 14.86
CA CYS A 500 -13.39 -21.77 13.42
C CYS A 500 -14.90 -21.58 13.15
N ASN A 501 -15.39 -20.35 13.36
CA ASN A 501 -16.79 -19.97 13.23
C ASN A 501 -16.88 -18.52 12.71
N ILE A 502 -17.52 -18.35 11.54
CA ILE A 502 -17.60 -17.06 10.83
C ILE A 502 -18.25 -15.97 11.69
N GLU A 503 -19.37 -16.26 12.36
CA GLU A 503 -20.07 -15.27 13.18
C GLU A 503 -19.21 -14.73 14.32
N LYS A 504 -18.38 -15.59 14.94
CA LYS A 504 -17.42 -15.16 15.97
C LYS A 504 -16.31 -14.29 15.38
N TRP A 505 -15.80 -14.64 14.20
CA TRP A 505 -14.75 -13.87 13.52
C TRP A 505 -15.26 -12.50 13.10
N GLU A 506 -16.40 -12.45 12.43
CA GLU A 506 -17.05 -11.21 11.98
C GLU A 506 -17.30 -10.25 13.15
N ASN A 507 -17.91 -10.75 14.23
CA ASN A 507 -18.19 -9.92 15.40
C ASN A 507 -16.91 -9.42 16.09
N THR A 508 -15.82 -10.18 16.04
CA THR A 508 -14.55 -9.79 16.66
C THR A 508 -13.80 -8.80 15.79
N LEU A 509 -13.72 -9.04 14.49
CA LEU A 509 -13.10 -8.13 13.51
C LEU A 509 -13.82 -6.78 13.49
N ARG A 510 -15.15 -6.77 13.51
CA ARG A 510 -15.94 -5.53 13.57
C ARG A 510 -15.67 -4.70 14.83
N GLU A 511 -15.56 -5.34 15.99
CA GLU A 511 -15.22 -4.60 17.23
C GLU A 511 -13.76 -4.14 17.19
N ALA A 512 -12.85 -4.90 16.58
CA ALA A 512 -11.47 -4.49 16.40
C ALA A 512 -11.35 -3.28 15.46
N GLU A 513 -12.07 -3.25 14.34
CA GLU A 513 -12.13 -2.10 13.43
C GLU A 513 -12.59 -0.83 14.15
N LYS A 514 -13.67 -0.93 14.94
CA LYS A 514 -14.21 0.19 15.72
C LYS A 514 -13.20 0.78 16.70
N ASN A 515 -12.26 -0.03 17.18
CA ASN A 515 -11.22 0.39 18.12
C ASN A 515 -9.85 0.57 17.44
N ASP A 516 -9.77 0.48 16.10
CA ASP A 516 -8.54 0.52 15.32
C ASP A 516 -7.45 -0.44 15.87
N ILE A 517 -7.86 -1.69 16.09
CA ILE A 517 -6.99 -2.77 16.55
C ILE A 517 -6.77 -3.77 15.41
N LYS A 518 -5.50 -4.14 15.19
CA LYS A 518 -5.07 -5.19 14.27
C LYS A 518 -5.02 -6.53 15.00
N LEU A 519 -5.53 -7.61 14.39
CA LEU A 519 -5.66 -8.91 15.02
C LEU A 519 -4.77 -9.96 14.37
N ILE A 520 -4.02 -10.67 15.21
CA ILE A 520 -3.48 -11.99 14.86
C ILE A 520 -4.45 -13.03 15.44
N ILE A 521 -5.17 -13.72 14.56
CA ILE A 521 -6.15 -14.72 14.97
C ILE A 521 -5.47 -16.09 15.04
N TRP A 522 -5.53 -16.73 16.21
CA TRP A 522 -5.30 -18.16 16.37
C TRP A 522 -6.61 -18.90 16.11
N PRO A 523 -6.76 -19.56 14.94
CA PRO A 523 -7.91 -20.39 14.65
C PRO A 523 -7.84 -21.66 15.52
N ILE A 524 -8.82 -21.84 16.39
CA ILE A 524 -8.86 -23.01 17.29
C ILE A 524 -9.51 -24.18 16.56
N GLY A 525 -8.76 -25.29 16.50
CA GLY A 525 -9.17 -26.55 15.89
C GLY A 525 -8.47 -27.78 16.47
N HIS A 526 -8.55 -28.91 15.77
CA HIS A 526 -8.13 -30.23 16.28
C HIS A 526 -6.81 -30.75 15.70
N GLY A 527 -5.99 -29.88 15.13
CA GLY A 527 -4.67 -30.14 14.57
C GLY A 527 -3.54 -29.91 15.57
N HIS A 528 -2.32 -29.73 15.04
CA HIS A 528 -1.13 -29.49 15.86
C HIS A 528 -1.28 -28.18 16.63
N GLN A 529 -0.97 -28.21 17.93
CA GLN A 529 -1.11 -27.06 18.85
C GLN A 529 -2.46 -26.34 18.66
N TYR A 530 -3.57 -27.09 18.63
CA TYR A 530 -4.93 -26.54 18.53
C TYR A 530 -5.19 -25.67 17.29
N THR A 531 -4.44 -25.82 16.20
CA THR A 531 -4.78 -25.23 14.90
C THR A 531 -5.76 -26.13 14.14
N PRO A 532 -6.50 -25.68 13.11
CA PRO A 532 -7.37 -26.56 12.32
C PRO A 532 -6.62 -27.35 11.23
N TRP A 533 -5.28 -27.27 11.17
CA TRP A 533 -4.45 -27.89 10.14
C TRP A 533 -3.87 -29.22 10.65
N LYS A 534 -4.14 -30.33 9.96
CA LYS A 534 -3.74 -31.68 10.37
C LYS A 534 -2.78 -32.33 9.39
N TRP A 535 -1.58 -32.68 9.85
CA TRP A 535 -0.67 -33.52 9.08
C TRP A 535 -1.08 -34.99 9.16
N ASN A 536 -1.36 -35.62 8.02
CA ASN A 536 -1.76 -37.03 7.97
C ASN A 536 -0.61 -38.01 7.67
N GLY A 537 0.62 -37.50 7.53
CA GLY A 537 1.81 -38.28 7.15
C GLY A 537 2.29 -38.01 5.73
N THR A 538 1.41 -37.54 4.84
CA THR A 538 1.72 -37.26 3.43
C THR A 538 1.23 -35.90 2.94
N ASP A 539 0.16 -35.36 3.53
CA ASP A 539 -0.47 -34.10 3.15
C ASP A 539 -1.13 -33.45 4.38
N TRP A 540 -1.45 -32.16 4.25
CA TRP A 540 -2.17 -31.35 5.23
C TRP A 540 -3.68 -31.39 4.97
N ASP A 541 -4.46 -31.87 5.91
CA ASP A 541 -5.92 -31.69 5.92
C ASP A 541 -6.24 -30.33 6.56
N ILE A 542 -6.84 -29.44 5.77
CA ILE A 542 -7.24 -28.08 6.17
C ILE A 542 -8.76 -27.91 6.22
N SER A 543 -9.52 -28.99 6.01
CA SER A 543 -10.99 -28.93 5.83
C SER A 543 -11.72 -28.30 7.02
N GLU A 544 -11.17 -28.42 8.23
CA GLU A 544 -11.74 -27.85 9.44
C GLU A 544 -11.69 -26.32 9.48
N GLY A 545 -10.68 -25.69 8.89
CA GLY A 545 -10.46 -24.24 8.92
C GLY A 545 -10.84 -23.54 7.61
N LEU A 546 -11.31 -24.28 6.60
CA LEU A 546 -11.49 -23.76 5.24
C LEU A 546 -12.51 -22.61 5.19
N GLU A 547 -13.66 -22.75 5.84
CA GLU A 547 -14.71 -21.72 5.82
C GLU A 547 -14.25 -20.37 6.40
N VAL A 548 -13.49 -20.38 7.50
CA VAL A 548 -12.98 -19.14 8.10
C VAL A 548 -11.81 -18.55 7.31
N LEU A 549 -11.05 -19.39 6.60
CA LEU A 549 -9.98 -18.95 5.71
C LEU A 549 -10.54 -18.22 4.48
N GLU A 550 -11.56 -18.78 3.84
CA GLU A 550 -12.27 -18.14 2.73
C GLU A 550 -13.00 -16.86 3.18
N TYR A 551 -13.59 -16.87 4.38
CA TYR A 551 -14.16 -15.65 4.96
C TYR A 551 -13.10 -14.57 5.18
N ALA A 552 -11.93 -14.92 5.72
CA ALA A 552 -10.84 -13.97 5.94
C ALA A 552 -10.33 -13.34 4.65
N GLU A 553 -10.19 -14.15 3.59
CA GLU A 553 -9.83 -13.68 2.26
C GLU A 553 -10.86 -12.67 1.73
N ASN A 554 -12.15 -13.02 1.80
CA ASN A 554 -13.23 -12.12 1.40
C ASN A 554 -13.24 -10.83 2.23
N TYR A 555 -12.99 -10.93 3.54
CA TYR A 555 -12.93 -9.76 4.41
C TYR A 555 -11.81 -8.81 4.02
N VAL A 556 -10.59 -9.32 3.81
CA VAL A 556 -9.42 -8.51 3.43
C VAL A 556 -9.59 -7.90 2.04
N THR A 557 -10.02 -8.69 1.04
CA THR A 557 -10.20 -8.22 -0.35
C THR A 557 -11.32 -7.18 -0.48
N ASN A 558 -12.32 -7.19 0.41
CA ASN A 558 -13.34 -6.14 0.49
C ASN A 558 -12.93 -4.93 1.35
N GLY A 559 -11.64 -4.78 1.65
CA GLY A 559 -11.09 -3.62 2.36
C GLY A 559 -11.14 -3.72 3.89
N GLY A 560 -11.40 -4.90 4.44
CA GLY A 560 -11.33 -5.15 5.88
C GLY A 560 -9.92 -4.95 6.43
N LYS A 561 -9.75 -4.04 7.40
CA LYS A 561 -8.42 -3.59 7.87
C LYS A 561 -8.00 -4.17 9.21
N ALA A 562 -8.89 -4.83 9.96
CA ALA A 562 -8.57 -5.30 11.31
C ALA A 562 -7.87 -6.65 11.35
N LEU A 563 -7.96 -7.49 10.31
CA LEU A 563 -7.22 -8.75 10.25
C LEU A 563 -5.78 -8.48 9.84
N LEU A 564 -4.82 -8.72 10.73
CA LEU A 564 -3.39 -8.63 10.41
C LEU A 564 -2.87 -9.96 9.87
N ALA A 565 -3.14 -11.06 10.56
CA ALA A 565 -2.67 -12.38 10.17
C ALA A 565 -3.47 -13.52 10.83
N ILE A 566 -3.32 -14.73 10.30
CA ILE A 566 -3.83 -15.98 10.88
C ILE A 566 -2.64 -16.83 11.33
N LEU A 567 -2.70 -17.40 12.55
CA LEU A 567 -1.70 -18.35 13.03
C LEU A 567 -1.74 -19.63 12.19
N MET A 568 -0.66 -19.87 11.45
CA MET A 568 -0.44 -21.10 10.70
C MET A 568 0.13 -22.20 11.58
N SER A 569 1.07 -21.90 12.48
CA SER A 569 1.66 -22.90 13.37
C SER A 569 2.30 -22.27 14.61
N HIS A 570 2.30 -23.03 15.71
CA HIS A 570 3.00 -22.69 16.94
C HIS A 570 4.14 -23.68 17.17
N GLU A 571 5.37 -23.17 17.19
CA GLU A 571 6.63 -23.90 17.39
C GLU A 571 6.78 -25.14 16.50
N PRO A 572 6.68 -25.00 15.15
CA PRO A 572 6.71 -26.14 14.24
C PRO A 572 7.99 -26.97 14.34
N PHE A 573 9.11 -26.35 14.71
CA PHE A 573 10.45 -26.96 14.77
C PHE A 573 10.84 -27.46 16.16
N TRP A 574 10.02 -27.17 17.17
CA TRP A 574 10.20 -27.61 18.55
C TRP A 574 8.92 -28.31 19.01
N ASN A 575 8.70 -29.54 18.53
CA ASN A 575 7.46 -30.29 18.75
C ASN A 575 7.68 -31.61 19.51
N ASP A 576 8.04 -31.59 20.80
CA ASP A 576 8.02 -32.75 21.72
C ASP A 576 8.31 -34.15 21.09
N GLY A 577 9.31 -34.22 20.18
CA GLY A 577 9.73 -35.43 19.47
C GLY A 577 9.33 -35.62 17.99
N ASN A 578 8.51 -34.77 17.36
CA ASN A 578 8.10 -34.85 15.94
C ASN A 578 8.07 -33.46 15.24
N PRO A 579 9.19 -32.74 15.10
CA PRO A 579 9.22 -31.44 14.42
C PRO A 579 8.75 -31.55 12.97
N PHE A 580 7.99 -30.56 12.50
CA PHE A 580 7.72 -30.41 11.07
C PHE A 580 8.99 -29.96 10.35
N THR A 581 9.16 -30.36 9.10
CA THR A 581 10.25 -29.87 8.26
C THR A 581 9.88 -28.56 7.57
N THR A 582 10.88 -27.80 7.13
CA THR A 582 10.69 -26.63 6.26
C THR A 582 9.83 -26.98 5.04
N ASP A 583 10.04 -28.15 4.44
CA ASP A 583 9.27 -28.56 3.26
C ASP A 583 7.80 -28.85 3.60
N GLN A 584 7.53 -29.41 4.78
CA GLN A 584 6.16 -29.60 5.27
C GLN A 584 5.50 -28.25 5.58
N MET A 585 6.23 -27.29 6.14
CA MET A 585 5.73 -25.94 6.38
C MET A 585 5.44 -25.19 5.08
N LYS A 586 6.30 -25.34 4.06
CA LYS A 586 6.06 -24.80 2.71
C LYS A 586 4.82 -25.37 2.06
N GLN A 587 4.59 -26.69 2.22
CA GLN A 587 3.37 -27.31 1.74
C GLN A 587 2.13 -26.73 2.42
N LEU A 588 2.15 -26.55 3.75
CA LEU A 588 1.03 -25.93 4.45
C LEU A 588 0.81 -24.48 4.00
N TYR A 589 1.88 -23.67 3.98
CA TYR A 589 1.82 -22.27 3.55
C TYR A 589 1.21 -22.14 2.16
N SER A 590 1.73 -22.87 1.17
CA SER A 590 1.21 -22.86 -0.20
C SER A 590 -0.26 -23.30 -0.26
N LYS A 591 -0.64 -24.31 0.54
CA LYS A 591 -2.02 -24.80 0.59
C LYS A 591 -2.98 -23.77 1.18
N LEU A 592 -2.58 -23.04 2.23
CA LEU A 592 -3.40 -21.96 2.80
C LEU A 592 -3.48 -20.76 1.86
N LYS A 593 -2.35 -20.32 1.29
CA LYS A 593 -2.30 -19.22 0.31
C LYS A 593 -3.12 -19.47 -0.94
N LYS A 594 -3.37 -20.74 -1.31
CA LYS A 594 -4.30 -21.08 -2.40
C LYS A 594 -5.72 -20.58 -2.15
N PHE A 595 -6.17 -20.54 -0.89
CA PHE A 595 -7.54 -20.13 -0.52
C PHE A 595 -7.60 -18.72 0.06
N ALA A 596 -6.48 -18.21 0.58
CA ALA A 596 -6.40 -16.86 1.11
C ALA A 596 -5.06 -16.20 0.73
N PRO A 597 -4.86 -15.86 -0.56
CA PRO A 597 -3.61 -15.27 -1.05
C PRO A 597 -3.29 -13.93 -0.37
N HIS A 598 -4.30 -13.11 -0.05
CA HIS A 598 -4.12 -11.78 0.53
C HIS A 598 -4.05 -11.77 2.06
N VAL A 599 -4.33 -12.90 2.71
CA VAL A 599 -4.24 -13.02 4.19
C VAL A 599 -2.83 -13.40 4.60
N LYS A 600 -2.21 -12.62 5.50
CA LYS A 600 -0.90 -12.95 6.05
C LYS A 600 -0.95 -14.15 7.00
N LEU A 601 0.09 -14.97 6.98
CA LEU A 601 0.24 -16.16 7.81
C LEU A 601 1.33 -15.94 8.87
N TYR A 602 0.94 -16.05 10.14
CA TYR A 602 1.82 -15.89 11.30
C TYR A 602 2.31 -17.26 11.81
N VAL A 603 3.58 -17.37 12.16
CA VAL A 603 4.16 -18.55 12.82
C VAL A 603 4.95 -18.13 14.05
N ALA A 604 4.64 -18.75 15.19
CA ALA A 604 5.44 -18.59 16.40
C ALA A 604 6.62 -19.57 16.37
N PHE A 605 7.86 -19.10 16.26
CA PHE A 605 9.07 -19.94 16.18
C PHE A 605 9.84 -20.05 17.50
N GLY A 606 9.73 -19.04 18.37
CA GLY A 606 10.63 -18.86 19.51
C GLY A 606 12.02 -18.32 19.10
N CYS A 607 12.60 -18.81 18.00
CA CYS A 607 13.87 -18.34 17.44
C CYS A 607 14.00 -18.76 15.98
N LEU A 608 14.44 -17.89 15.08
CA LEU A 608 14.70 -18.29 13.68
C LEU A 608 16.10 -18.88 13.52
N SER A 609 17.11 -18.14 13.95
CA SER A 609 18.54 -18.49 13.81
C SER A 609 18.93 -19.78 14.53
N CYS A 610 18.17 -20.20 15.53
CA CYS A 610 18.39 -21.45 16.25
C CYS A 610 18.11 -22.70 15.39
N PHE A 611 17.34 -22.56 14.31
CA PHE A 611 16.95 -23.68 13.45
C PHE A 611 17.59 -23.65 12.07
N ASP A 612 18.13 -22.52 11.61
CA ASP A 612 18.55 -22.34 10.22
C ASP A 612 19.68 -23.28 9.78
N GLU A 613 20.59 -23.63 10.70
CA GLU A 613 21.72 -24.52 10.39
C GLU A 613 21.29 -25.98 10.13
N ASN A 614 20.10 -26.38 10.56
CA ASN A 614 19.60 -27.73 10.34
C ASN A 614 18.86 -27.79 8.98
N PRO A 615 19.29 -28.64 8.02
CA PRO A 615 18.68 -28.73 6.70
C PRO A 615 17.18 -29.02 6.70
N ASN A 616 16.67 -29.68 7.76
CA ASN A 616 15.25 -30.01 7.87
C ASN A 616 14.40 -28.86 8.43
N THR A 617 15.00 -27.86 9.09
CA THR A 617 14.31 -26.74 9.75
C THR A 617 14.89 -25.39 9.35
N ARG A 618 15.54 -25.35 8.18
CA ARG A 618 16.10 -24.14 7.56
C ARG A 618 15.00 -23.08 7.36
N ILE A 619 15.34 -21.81 7.57
CA ILE A 619 14.40 -20.70 7.46
C ILE A 619 14.39 -20.19 6.02
N GLU A 620 13.27 -20.27 5.32
CA GLU A 620 13.17 -19.93 3.90
C GLU A 620 11.83 -19.22 3.62
N ASN A 621 11.73 -18.47 2.52
CA ASN A 621 10.45 -17.89 2.08
C ASN A 621 9.38 -18.96 1.89
N GLY A 622 8.13 -18.57 2.15
CA GLY A 622 6.98 -19.45 2.05
C GLY A 622 6.80 -20.39 3.24
N ILE A 623 7.28 -20.02 4.43
CA ILE A 623 6.93 -20.72 5.70
C ILE A 623 6.19 -19.83 6.69
N ALA A 624 6.21 -18.51 6.51
CA ALA A 624 5.50 -17.50 7.29
C ALA A 624 5.60 -16.17 6.55
N ASP A 625 4.58 -15.32 6.68
CA ASP A 625 4.65 -13.89 6.32
C ASP A 625 5.08 -13.06 7.53
N ILE A 626 4.73 -13.54 8.75
CA ILE A 626 5.12 -12.93 10.02
C ILE A 626 5.70 -14.02 10.94
N ALA A 627 6.92 -13.81 11.43
CA ALA A 627 7.56 -14.66 12.42
C ALA A 627 7.50 -14.03 13.82
N GLY A 628 6.87 -14.74 14.74
CA GLY A 628 6.89 -14.44 16.17
C GLY A 628 8.03 -15.17 16.88
N ILE A 629 8.98 -14.43 17.43
CA ILE A 629 10.05 -14.98 18.28
C ILE A 629 9.86 -14.52 19.73
N TRP A 630 10.47 -15.25 20.67
CA TRP A 630 10.35 -14.96 22.09
C TRP A 630 11.49 -15.62 22.88
N LEU A 631 11.73 -15.15 24.10
CA LEU A 631 12.63 -15.83 25.05
C LEU A 631 12.22 -15.54 26.49
N HIS A 632 12.18 -16.56 27.36
CA HIS A 632 11.95 -16.34 28.80
C HIS A 632 13.22 -15.85 29.49
N CYS A 633 13.35 -14.53 29.64
CA CYS A 633 14.52 -13.89 30.25
C CYS A 633 14.41 -13.64 31.76
N PHE A 634 13.21 -13.67 32.34
CA PHE A 634 13.00 -13.38 33.76
C PHE A 634 12.99 -14.66 34.62
N GLY A 635 13.89 -14.71 35.60
CA GLY A 635 14.05 -15.86 36.50
C GLY A 635 15.14 -16.87 36.09
N GLY A 636 15.81 -16.65 34.95
CA GLY A 636 17.07 -17.30 34.58
C GLY A 636 16.96 -18.80 34.26
N MET A 637 15.82 -19.26 33.76
CA MET A 637 15.61 -20.67 33.39
C MET A 637 15.98 -21.01 31.95
N GLU A 638 15.63 -20.13 31.02
CA GLU A 638 15.81 -20.36 29.59
C GLU A 638 16.90 -19.44 29.03
N GLY A 639 16.86 -18.16 29.41
CA GLY A 639 17.92 -17.20 29.12
C GLY A 639 17.84 -16.00 30.04
N ASN A 640 18.49 -14.93 29.61
CA ASN A 640 18.51 -13.62 30.25
C ASN A 640 18.20 -12.50 29.23
N ILE A 641 18.18 -11.23 29.67
CA ILE A 641 17.85 -10.09 28.81
C ILE A 641 18.84 -9.96 27.64
N GLU A 642 20.13 -10.17 27.88
CA GLU A 642 21.17 -10.12 26.85
C GLU A 642 20.92 -11.20 25.79
N ASP A 643 20.62 -12.43 26.20
CA ASP A 643 20.30 -13.53 25.28
C ASP A 643 19.09 -13.20 24.36
N ALA A 644 18.09 -12.51 24.90
CA ALA A 644 16.89 -12.12 24.16
C ALA A 644 17.21 -11.03 23.12
N LEU A 645 18.01 -10.03 23.51
CA LEU A 645 18.43 -8.94 22.63
C LEU A 645 19.36 -9.43 21.52
N GLU A 646 20.28 -10.33 21.83
CA GLU A 646 21.14 -10.99 20.83
C GLU A 646 20.34 -11.90 19.88
N ARG A 647 19.23 -12.47 20.35
CA ARG A 647 18.33 -13.25 19.49
C ARG A 647 17.60 -12.37 18.50
N ILE A 648 17.07 -11.22 18.95
CA ILE A 648 16.46 -10.23 18.04
C ILE A 648 17.46 -9.84 16.95
N ASP A 649 18.71 -9.52 17.33
CA ASP A 649 19.75 -9.15 16.37
C ASP A 649 20.02 -10.27 15.35
N ARG A 650 20.23 -11.50 15.81
CA ARG A 650 20.54 -12.64 14.93
C ARG A 650 19.40 -13.03 14.01
N ASP A 651 18.17 -12.99 14.50
CA ASP A 651 16.99 -13.36 13.72
C ASP A 651 16.68 -12.29 12.67
N TYR A 652 16.85 -11.01 13.02
CA TYR A 652 16.77 -9.91 12.06
C TYR A 652 17.87 -10.02 10.99
N GLU A 653 19.13 -10.20 11.38
CA GLU A 653 20.25 -10.37 10.45
C GLU A 653 20.08 -11.58 9.53
N LEU A 654 19.43 -12.65 10.01
CA LEU A 654 19.12 -13.82 9.20
C LEU A 654 18.11 -13.50 8.10
N ILE A 655 17.03 -12.78 8.43
CA ILE A 655 16.02 -12.32 7.48
C ILE A 655 16.68 -11.49 6.38
N GLU A 656 17.46 -10.49 6.77
CA GLU A 656 18.20 -9.61 5.85
C GLU A 656 19.18 -10.39 4.97
N LYS A 657 20.02 -11.24 5.59
CA LYS A 657 21.06 -12.00 4.88
C LYS A 657 20.48 -12.93 3.82
N LYS A 658 19.30 -13.50 4.07
CA LYS A 658 18.63 -14.44 3.16
C LYS A 658 17.57 -13.75 2.29
N ASN A 659 17.39 -12.44 2.42
CA ASN A 659 16.36 -11.66 1.74
C ASN A 659 14.99 -12.35 1.90
N LEU A 660 14.63 -12.64 3.15
CA LEU A 660 13.38 -13.29 3.47
C LEU A 660 12.25 -12.26 3.47
N ASP A 661 11.14 -12.60 2.81
CA ASP A 661 9.91 -11.81 2.83
C ASP A 661 9.11 -12.16 4.09
N MET A 662 9.54 -11.58 5.21
CA MET A 662 9.05 -11.96 6.54
C MET A 662 9.16 -10.80 7.53
N GLN A 663 8.05 -10.45 8.15
CA GLN A 663 8.02 -9.51 9.27
C GLN A 663 8.48 -10.21 10.56
N LEU A 664 9.20 -9.49 11.43
CA LEU A 664 9.73 -10.00 12.68
C LEU A 664 9.02 -9.36 13.87
N PHE A 665 8.38 -10.21 14.68
CA PHE A 665 7.70 -9.83 15.91
C PHE A 665 8.42 -10.43 17.12
N PHE A 666 8.51 -9.67 18.20
CA PHE A 666 9.05 -10.16 19.47
C PHE A 666 7.98 -10.17 20.56
N ALA A 667 7.75 -11.34 21.15
CA ALA A 667 6.89 -11.48 22.31
C ALA A 667 7.72 -11.33 23.59
N ILE A 668 7.57 -10.18 24.26
CA ILE A 668 8.10 -9.95 25.61
C ILE A 668 7.27 -10.77 26.58
N GLN A 669 7.84 -11.88 27.03
CA GLN A 669 7.19 -12.70 28.02
C GLN A 669 7.26 -12.07 29.41
N THR A 670 6.10 -11.85 30.00
CA THR A 670 6.00 -11.22 31.33
C THR A 670 5.61 -12.12 32.48
N PHE A 671 5.54 -13.44 32.35
CA PHE A 671 4.88 -14.24 33.40
C PHE A 671 5.67 -15.42 33.91
N GLY A 672 5.35 -15.80 35.14
CA GLY A 672 5.95 -16.90 35.86
C GLY A 672 4.93 -17.92 36.33
N ILE A 673 5.27 -19.20 36.19
CA ILE A 673 4.45 -20.28 36.74
C ILE A 673 4.78 -20.44 38.23
N LYS A 674 3.75 -20.33 39.09
CA LYS A 674 3.92 -20.48 40.54
C LYS A 674 4.60 -21.81 40.88
N GLY A 675 5.68 -21.74 41.65
CA GLY A 675 6.47 -22.92 42.03
C GLY A 675 7.54 -23.33 41.03
N THR A 676 7.68 -22.58 39.93
CA THR A 676 8.81 -22.70 38.99
C THR A 676 9.78 -21.54 39.21
N LYS A 677 10.91 -21.57 38.50
CA LYS A 677 11.86 -20.46 38.46
C LYS A 677 11.44 -19.34 37.51
N TYR A 678 10.42 -19.55 36.66
CA TYR A 678 9.80 -18.48 35.88
C TYR A 678 9.02 -17.56 36.82
N ARG A 679 9.27 -16.24 36.75
CA ARG A 679 8.60 -15.24 37.60
C ARG A 679 8.13 -14.04 36.79
N MET A 680 7.13 -13.34 37.33
CA MET A 680 6.77 -12.00 36.86
C MET A 680 7.94 -11.03 37.11
N PRO A 681 8.37 -10.20 36.14
CA PRO A 681 9.32 -9.11 36.38
C PRO A 681 8.72 -8.01 37.27
N SER A 682 9.53 -7.20 37.93
CA SER A 682 9.13 -5.94 38.57
C SER A 682 8.77 -4.87 37.53
N ALA A 683 8.10 -3.79 37.94
CA ALA A 683 7.77 -2.70 37.01
C ALA A 683 9.05 -2.06 36.41
N SER A 684 10.13 -1.94 37.19
CA SER A 684 11.41 -1.43 36.70
C SER A 684 12.07 -2.37 35.69
N GLU A 685 12.04 -3.69 35.91
CA GLU A 685 12.56 -4.67 34.96
C GLU A 685 11.79 -4.66 33.64
N MET A 686 10.46 -4.48 33.69
CA MET A 686 9.64 -4.31 32.49
C MET A 686 10.01 -3.04 31.72
N LEU A 687 10.22 -1.93 32.42
CA LEU A 687 10.56 -0.66 31.79
C LEU A 687 11.93 -0.73 31.12
N GLU A 688 12.93 -1.24 31.82
CA GLU A 688 14.29 -1.40 31.31
C GLU A 688 14.29 -2.31 30.08
N PHE A 689 13.73 -3.52 30.19
CA PHE A 689 13.75 -4.46 29.08
C PHE A 689 12.91 -3.98 27.88
N GLY A 690 11.70 -3.49 28.12
CA GLY A 690 10.85 -2.96 27.05
C GLY A 690 11.52 -1.81 26.30
N THR A 691 12.16 -0.88 27.02
CA THR A 691 12.96 0.21 26.41
C THR A 691 14.06 -0.35 25.51
N MET A 692 14.83 -1.34 25.99
CA MET A 692 15.91 -1.95 25.20
C MET A 692 15.38 -2.66 23.95
N VAL A 693 14.21 -3.29 24.02
CA VAL A 693 13.58 -3.96 22.87
C VAL A 693 13.13 -2.94 21.82
N PHE A 694 12.48 -1.85 22.22
CA PHE A 694 12.13 -0.75 21.30
C PHE A 694 13.37 -0.13 20.65
N GLU A 695 14.40 0.15 21.44
CA GLU A 695 15.62 0.80 20.96
C GLU A 695 16.45 -0.06 20.01
N LYS A 696 16.18 -1.36 19.90
CA LYS A 696 16.77 -2.20 18.84
C LYS A 696 16.37 -1.72 17.45
N ASN A 697 15.17 -1.19 17.32
CA ASN A 697 14.58 -0.73 16.07
C ASN A 697 14.66 -1.76 14.91
N LYS A 698 14.47 -3.05 15.22
CA LYS A 698 14.60 -4.20 14.30
C LYS A 698 13.34 -5.06 14.21
N LEU A 699 12.24 -4.59 14.81
CA LEU A 699 11.02 -5.37 15.01
C LEU A 699 9.83 -4.61 14.44
N ASP A 700 9.05 -5.31 13.63
CA ASP A 700 7.80 -4.79 13.06
C ASP A 700 6.69 -4.78 14.11
N GLY A 701 6.76 -5.71 15.07
CA GLY A 701 5.85 -5.72 16.20
C GLY A 701 6.40 -6.26 17.50
N ILE A 702 5.82 -5.78 18.60
CA ILE A 702 6.16 -6.15 19.96
C ILE A 702 4.87 -6.50 20.70
N PHE A 703 4.84 -7.71 21.27
CA PHE A 703 3.74 -8.16 22.11
C PHE A 703 4.18 -8.33 23.55
N TRP A 704 3.29 -8.01 24.49
CA TRP A 704 3.38 -8.58 25.82
C TRP A 704 2.64 -9.91 25.86
N TYR A 705 3.34 -10.98 26.25
CA TYR A 705 2.83 -12.35 26.15
C TYR A 705 2.63 -13.01 27.53
N PRO A 706 1.43 -13.57 27.82
CA PRO A 706 1.14 -14.35 29.01
C PRO A 706 1.34 -15.85 28.83
N TRP A 707 2.26 -16.45 29.61
CA TRP A 707 2.47 -17.90 29.62
C TRP A 707 1.90 -18.56 30.88
N GLY A 708 1.05 -19.58 30.72
CA GLY A 708 0.86 -20.63 31.74
C GLY A 708 -0.51 -20.88 32.42
N ASN A 709 -1.67 -20.35 31.96
CA ASN A 709 -3.07 -20.79 32.30
C ASN A 709 -4.11 -19.97 31.46
N PRO A 710 -5.33 -20.45 31.11
CA PRO A 710 -6.12 -20.05 29.93
C PRO A 710 -6.99 -18.78 30.11
N ALA A 711 -6.53 -17.83 30.92
CA ALA A 711 -7.23 -16.56 31.15
C ALA A 711 -6.73 -15.50 30.15
N SER A 712 -7.59 -14.57 29.74
CA SER A 712 -7.20 -13.45 28.88
C SER A 712 -6.18 -12.53 29.56
N TYR A 713 -5.43 -11.77 28.76
CA TYR A 713 -4.37 -10.86 29.22
C TYR A 713 -4.92 -9.91 30.29
N THR A 714 -6.14 -9.41 30.14
CA THR A 714 -6.80 -8.50 31.10
C THR A 714 -7.21 -9.18 32.40
N GLU A 715 -7.62 -10.45 32.40
CA GLU A 715 -7.84 -11.23 33.62
C GLU A 715 -6.53 -11.42 34.41
N TRP A 716 -5.43 -11.69 33.69
CA TRP A 716 -4.10 -11.83 34.30
C TRP A 716 -3.57 -10.53 34.88
N LEU A 717 -3.69 -9.46 34.11
CA LEU A 717 -3.29 -8.12 34.48
C LEU A 717 -3.96 -7.68 35.79
N LYS A 718 -5.21 -8.09 36.07
CA LYS A 718 -5.91 -7.75 37.32
C LYS A 718 -5.30 -8.44 38.55
N LYS A 719 -4.64 -9.59 38.39
CA LYS A 719 -4.12 -10.42 39.48
C LYS A 719 -2.73 -9.98 39.97
N ASP A 720 -1.86 -9.58 39.05
CA ASP A 720 -0.45 -9.23 39.32
C ASP A 720 -0.08 -7.80 38.86
N ARG A 721 -1.06 -6.88 38.88
CA ARG A 721 -0.88 -5.46 38.48
C ARG A 721 0.28 -4.77 39.21
N TYR A 722 0.37 -4.95 40.52
CA TYR A 722 1.35 -4.27 41.34
C TYR A 722 2.51 -5.19 41.69
N ASP A 723 3.74 -4.68 41.62
CA ASP A 723 4.91 -5.41 42.11
C ASP A 723 5.00 -5.41 43.64
N GLU A 724 6.03 -6.09 44.17
CA GLU A 724 6.24 -6.19 45.62
C GLU A 724 6.47 -4.84 46.32
N ASN A 725 6.81 -3.80 45.57
CA ASN A 725 6.99 -2.43 46.05
C ASN A 725 5.74 -1.56 45.83
N GLY A 726 4.67 -2.11 45.26
CA GLY A 726 3.43 -1.40 44.95
C GLY A 726 3.48 -0.59 43.66
N ASN A 727 4.50 -0.77 42.80
CA ASN A 727 4.55 -0.09 41.51
C ASN A 727 3.61 -0.76 40.51
N ASP A 728 2.93 0.06 39.72
CA ASP A 728 1.98 -0.40 38.71
C ASP A 728 2.73 -0.88 37.45
N ARG A 729 2.57 -2.14 37.06
CA ARG A 729 3.13 -2.68 35.81
C ARG A 729 2.35 -2.22 34.58
N TRP A 730 1.06 -1.91 34.75
CA TRP A 730 0.22 -1.48 33.63
C TRP A 730 0.65 -0.12 33.11
N SER A 731 1.06 0.77 34.02
CA SER A 731 1.59 2.08 33.63
C SER A 731 2.87 1.95 32.81
N ILE A 732 3.63 0.87 32.95
CA ILE A 732 4.83 0.62 32.13
C ILE A 732 4.47 0.24 30.70
N VAL A 733 3.48 -0.66 30.52
CA VAL A 733 2.97 -1.04 29.19
C VAL A 733 2.47 0.20 28.46
N ARG A 734 1.66 1.03 29.13
CA ARG A 734 1.18 2.31 28.60
C ARG A 734 2.32 3.28 28.34
N TYR A 735 3.24 3.47 29.28
CA TYR A 735 4.33 4.44 29.18
C TYR A 735 5.21 4.17 27.96
N LEU A 736 5.52 2.90 27.68
CA LEU A 736 6.29 2.54 26.49
C LEU A 736 5.54 2.88 25.20
N SER A 737 4.22 2.68 25.16
CA SER A 737 3.42 3.17 24.03
C SER A 737 3.44 4.70 23.95
N ASP A 738 3.21 5.41 25.06
CA ASP A 738 3.26 6.88 25.14
C ASP A 738 4.60 7.47 24.64
N VAL A 739 5.69 6.71 24.72
CA VAL A 739 7.04 7.14 24.30
C VAL A 739 7.34 6.76 22.85
N TYR A 740 7.02 5.53 22.45
CA TYR A 740 7.53 4.93 21.19
C TYR A 740 6.47 4.70 20.12
N MET A 741 5.20 4.68 20.51
CA MET A 741 4.06 4.38 19.64
C MET A 741 3.08 5.54 19.57
N ASN A 742 3.37 6.62 20.30
CA ASN A 742 2.45 7.72 20.46
C ASN A 742 2.46 8.52 19.18
N HIS A 743 1.59 8.11 18.27
CA HIS A 743 0.94 9.01 17.34
C HIS A 743 0.50 10.21 18.19
N SER A 744 1.24 11.32 18.12
CA SER A 744 0.59 12.57 18.48
C SER A 744 -0.57 12.59 17.50
N GLU A 745 -1.80 12.41 17.99
CA GLU A 745 -2.97 12.56 17.13
C GLU A 745 -2.70 13.81 16.32
N SER A 746 -2.47 13.63 15.02
CA SER A 746 -2.20 14.73 14.12
C SER A 746 -3.37 15.66 14.35
N LEU A 747 -3.08 16.84 14.87
CA LEU A 747 -4.15 17.76 15.23
C LEU A 747 -4.84 18.12 13.91
N TYR A 748 -6.06 17.62 13.71
CA TYR A 748 -6.79 17.77 12.47
C TYR A 748 -8.11 18.50 12.71
N VAL A 749 -8.67 19.02 11.62
CA VAL A 749 -9.94 19.75 11.55
C VAL A 749 -10.56 19.43 10.20
N ASP A 750 -11.45 18.45 10.13
CA ASP A 750 -11.99 17.91 8.87
C ASP A 750 -13.48 18.22 8.73
N ILE A 751 -13.89 18.72 7.56
CA ILE A 751 -15.29 18.94 7.23
C ILE A 751 -15.95 17.59 6.94
N VAL A 752 -16.63 17.03 7.94
CA VAL A 752 -17.37 15.76 7.80
C VAL A 752 -18.79 15.93 7.25
N LYS A 753 -19.31 17.16 7.27
CA LYS A 753 -20.54 17.52 6.55
C LYS A 753 -20.42 18.94 6.01
N PRO A 754 -20.77 19.19 4.73
CA PRO A 754 -21.26 18.23 3.75
C PRO A 754 -20.17 17.27 3.23
N SER A 755 -20.55 16.04 2.90
CA SER A 755 -19.74 15.09 2.12
C SER A 755 -20.24 14.99 0.68
N ASN A 756 -19.70 14.06 -0.12
CA ASN A 756 -20.03 13.84 -1.54
C ASN A 756 -21.45 13.27 -1.74
N ASN A 757 -22.45 14.11 -1.48
CA ASN A 757 -23.86 13.78 -1.47
C ASN A 757 -24.71 14.97 -1.96
N VAL A 758 -25.96 14.67 -2.35
CA VAL A 758 -27.02 15.67 -2.51
C VAL A 758 -27.72 15.88 -1.17
N TYR A 759 -27.75 17.13 -0.72
CA TYR A 759 -28.46 17.57 0.47
C TYR A 759 -29.69 18.39 0.12
N PHE A 760 -30.83 18.06 0.72
CA PHE A 760 -32.04 18.89 0.69
C PHE A 760 -32.45 19.29 2.10
N MET A 761 -32.41 20.60 2.38
CA MET A 761 -32.74 21.17 3.70
C MET A 761 -32.02 20.41 4.83
N ASP A 762 -30.70 20.31 4.72
CA ASP A 762 -29.79 19.63 5.65
C ASP A 762 -29.92 18.08 5.74
N ASN A 763 -30.85 17.49 5.00
CA ASN A 763 -30.99 16.03 4.93
C ASN A 763 -30.23 15.49 3.73
N GLU A 764 -29.40 14.48 3.97
CA GLU A 764 -28.75 13.70 2.93
C GLU A 764 -29.80 12.86 2.17
N LEU A 765 -29.74 12.87 0.84
CA LEU A 765 -30.67 12.13 -0.01
C LEU A 765 -30.01 10.95 -0.73
N MET A 766 -28.85 11.20 -1.35
CA MET A 766 -28.10 10.21 -2.15
C MET A 766 -26.68 10.70 -2.42
N SER A 767 -25.78 9.78 -2.74
CA SER A 767 -24.39 10.07 -3.12
C SER A 767 -24.27 10.79 -4.47
N PHE A 768 -23.26 11.65 -4.57
CA PHE A 768 -22.98 12.46 -5.76
C PHE A 768 -21.50 12.88 -5.79
N SER A 769 -20.90 13.05 -6.97
CA SER A 769 -19.45 13.27 -7.11
C SER A 769 -18.91 14.53 -6.41
N TYR A 770 -19.78 15.51 -6.12
CA TYR A 770 -19.44 16.71 -5.36
C TYR A 770 -20.60 17.06 -4.42
N PRO A 771 -20.39 17.82 -3.34
CA PRO A 771 -21.49 18.23 -2.47
C PRO A 771 -22.46 19.17 -3.20
N LEU A 772 -23.70 18.74 -3.38
CA LEU A 772 -24.78 19.55 -3.96
C LEU A 772 -25.80 19.89 -2.88
N ILE A 773 -25.96 21.18 -2.59
CA ILE A 773 -26.73 21.67 -1.44
C ILE A 773 -27.94 22.47 -1.92
N ILE A 774 -29.14 21.96 -1.64
CA ILE A 774 -30.42 22.61 -1.93
C ILE A 774 -31.08 22.99 -0.60
N GLY A 775 -30.97 24.25 -0.19
CA GLY A 775 -31.48 24.74 1.09
C GLY A 775 -30.38 25.14 2.09
N GLY A 776 -30.77 25.26 3.36
CA GLY A 776 -29.82 25.40 4.47
C GLY A 776 -29.09 24.08 4.74
N ILE A 777 -27.88 24.17 5.29
CA ILE A 777 -27.07 23.01 5.65
C ILE A 777 -26.29 23.25 6.94
N THR A 778 -26.12 22.22 7.75
CA THR A 778 -25.20 22.19 8.88
C THR A 778 -23.84 21.73 8.39
N ILE A 779 -22.85 22.61 8.52
CA ILE A 779 -21.44 22.27 8.34
C ILE A 779 -20.96 21.66 9.65
N MET A 780 -20.53 20.41 9.63
CA MET A 780 -20.02 19.70 10.80
C MET A 780 -18.54 19.43 10.59
N VAL A 781 -17.77 19.60 11.67
CA VAL A 781 -16.32 19.45 11.65
C VAL A 781 -15.96 18.39 12.68
N ASP A 782 -15.17 17.42 12.26
CA ASP A 782 -14.48 16.50 13.15
C ASP A 782 -13.11 17.06 13.47
N VAL A 783 -12.70 16.98 14.73
CA VAL A 783 -11.45 17.60 15.18
C VAL A 783 -10.75 16.70 16.20
N SER A 784 -9.44 16.81 16.23
CA SER A 784 -8.62 16.25 17.32
C SER A 784 -8.99 16.79 18.71
N ASP A 785 -8.75 16.00 19.77
CA ASP A 785 -9.20 16.22 21.16
C ASP A 785 -8.69 17.53 21.82
N ASN A 786 -7.79 18.27 21.17
CA ASN A 786 -7.15 19.47 21.72
C ASN A 786 -7.47 20.77 20.95
N ILE A 787 -8.53 20.82 20.13
CA ILE A 787 -8.99 22.06 19.48
C ILE A 787 -9.89 22.87 20.42
N ASP A 788 -9.49 24.11 20.71
CA ASP A 788 -10.19 25.02 21.62
C ASP A 788 -11.37 25.75 20.92
N LYS A 789 -11.22 26.05 19.62
CA LYS A 789 -12.23 26.72 18.80
C LYS A 789 -12.10 26.41 17.31
N VAL A 790 -13.21 26.50 16.59
CA VAL A 790 -13.28 26.37 15.12
C VAL A 790 -13.93 27.61 14.50
N GLU A 791 -13.33 28.16 13.46
CA GLU A 791 -13.86 29.26 12.65
C GLU A 791 -14.32 28.77 11.29
N PHE A 792 -15.49 29.20 10.84
CA PHE A 792 -16.12 28.80 9.58
C PHE A 792 -16.13 29.98 8.61
N TYR A 793 -15.62 29.76 7.40
CA TYR A 793 -15.50 30.73 6.33
C TYR A 793 -16.26 30.26 5.09
N ILE A 794 -16.90 31.20 4.40
CA ILE A 794 -17.47 31.00 3.06
C ILE A 794 -16.82 32.01 2.11
N ASP A 795 -16.20 31.52 1.04
CA ASP A 795 -15.49 32.32 0.05
C ASP A 795 -14.49 33.28 0.71
N ASN A 796 -13.68 32.74 1.64
CA ASN A 796 -12.71 33.47 2.47
C ASN A 796 -13.29 34.53 3.43
N ASN A 797 -14.61 34.64 3.60
CA ASN A 797 -15.23 35.53 4.57
C ASN A 797 -15.63 34.76 5.83
N LEU A 798 -15.15 35.20 7.00
CA LEU A 798 -15.51 34.61 8.30
C LEU A 798 -17.01 34.76 8.53
N ARG A 799 -17.70 33.65 8.81
CA ARG A 799 -19.14 33.60 9.08
C ARG A 799 -19.47 33.26 10.51
N TYR A 800 -18.72 32.35 11.13
CA TYR A 800 -19.01 31.87 12.48
C TYR A 800 -17.75 31.42 13.21
N THR A 801 -17.77 31.49 14.54
CA THR A 801 -16.74 30.95 15.42
C THR A 801 -17.44 30.13 16.49
N ASP A 802 -17.15 28.83 16.51
CA ASP A 802 -17.65 27.90 17.51
C ASP A 802 -16.54 27.58 18.54
N ASN A 803 -16.90 27.61 19.81
CA ASN A 803 -15.97 27.36 20.92
C ASN A 803 -16.43 26.17 21.78
N ASN A 804 -17.45 25.41 21.34
CA ASN A 804 -17.97 24.28 22.09
C ASN A 804 -18.09 23.07 21.17
N PRO A 805 -17.32 21.98 21.40
CA PRO A 805 -17.48 20.75 20.64
C PRO A 805 -18.84 20.07 20.96
N PRO A 806 -19.44 19.32 20.02
CA PRO A 806 -18.99 19.13 18.64
C PRO A 806 -19.14 20.40 17.80
N PHE A 807 -18.10 20.75 17.05
CA PHE A 807 -18.04 22.01 16.31
C PHE A 807 -18.93 21.96 15.07
N SER A 808 -19.88 22.88 14.97
CA SER A 808 -20.78 22.92 13.83
C SER A 808 -21.40 24.30 13.60
N TRP A 809 -21.79 24.56 12.35
CA TRP A 809 -22.46 25.79 11.97
C TRP A 809 -23.55 25.57 10.94
N PHE A 810 -24.76 26.07 11.22
CA PHE A 810 -25.87 26.04 10.26
C PHE A 810 -25.77 27.21 9.27
N TRP A 811 -25.36 26.91 8.05
CA TRP A 811 -25.31 27.85 6.94
C TRP A 811 -26.70 28.03 6.31
N SER A 812 -27.33 29.17 6.63
CA SER A 812 -28.72 29.49 6.24
C SER A 812 -28.86 30.59 5.18
N GLU A 813 -27.77 31.24 4.80
CA GLU A 813 -27.78 32.36 3.84
C GLU A 813 -28.22 31.89 2.45
N GLN A 814 -28.85 32.75 1.64
CA GLN A 814 -29.16 32.41 0.25
C GLN A 814 -27.94 32.66 -0.65
N SER A 815 -27.60 31.68 -1.47
CA SER A 815 -26.47 31.72 -2.39
C SER A 815 -26.67 30.74 -3.55
N PHE A 816 -26.12 31.08 -4.72
CA PHE A 816 -26.20 30.27 -5.92
C PHE A 816 -24.85 30.17 -6.61
N GLY A 817 -24.39 28.96 -6.90
CA GLY A 817 -23.12 28.70 -7.60
C GLY A 817 -22.17 27.83 -6.80
N ILE A 818 -20.90 27.84 -7.20
CA ILE A 818 -19.80 27.15 -6.52
C ILE A 818 -19.31 28.06 -5.39
N HIS A 819 -19.15 27.50 -4.20
CA HIS A 819 -18.63 28.18 -3.03
C HIS A 819 -17.52 27.36 -2.39
N ASN A 820 -16.54 28.03 -1.80
CA ASN A 820 -15.50 27.41 -0.99
C ASN A 820 -15.85 27.54 0.50
N ILE A 821 -16.03 26.41 1.16
CA ILE A 821 -16.09 26.31 2.62
C ILE A 821 -14.65 26.15 3.11
N LYS A 822 -14.24 26.96 4.09
CA LYS A 822 -12.96 26.81 4.78
C LYS A 822 -13.20 26.79 6.28
N VAL A 823 -12.60 25.86 6.99
CA VAL A 823 -12.64 25.78 8.46
C VAL A 823 -11.24 25.93 9.04
N LEU A 824 -11.11 26.67 10.14
CA LEU A 824 -9.85 26.83 10.88
C LEU A 824 -10.03 26.43 12.34
N GLY A 825 -9.35 25.39 12.79
CA GLY A 825 -9.30 25.03 14.21
C GLY A 825 -8.05 25.56 14.88
N TYR A 826 -8.18 25.99 16.14
CA TYR A 826 -7.11 26.64 16.89
C TYR A 826 -6.83 25.90 18.19
N ASN A 827 -5.56 25.80 18.55
CA ASN A 827 -5.11 25.38 19.88
C ASN A 827 -3.86 26.16 20.32
N GLN A 828 -3.23 25.73 21.42
CA GLN A 828 -2.00 26.34 21.93
C GLN A 828 -0.76 26.13 21.04
N SER A 829 -0.81 25.16 20.11
CA SER A 829 0.30 24.71 19.26
C SER A 829 0.25 25.24 17.83
N GLY A 830 -0.90 25.71 17.33
CA GLY A 830 -1.04 26.18 15.95
C GLY A 830 -2.48 26.38 15.46
N VAL A 831 -2.60 26.54 14.14
CA VAL A 831 -3.87 26.66 13.41
C VAL A 831 -3.92 25.55 12.36
N TYR A 832 -5.03 24.82 12.33
CA TYR A 832 -5.28 23.68 11.44
C TYR A 832 -6.45 23.98 10.52
N MET A 833 -6.45 23.44 9.30
CA MET A 833 -7.36 23.88 8.24
C MET A 833 -7.85 22.72 7.39
N ASP A 834 -9.11 22.82 6.97
CA ASP A 834 -9.67 22.06 5.86
C ASP A 834 -10.54 22.97 4.96
N THR A 835 -10.64 22.60 3.69
CA THR A 835 -11.39 23.33 2.68
C THR A 835 -12.18 22.41 1.76
N LEU A 836 -13.40 22.80 1.44
CA LEU A 836 -14.31 22.02 0.59
C LEU A 836 -15.05 22.92 -0.40
N ASN A 837 -15.01 22.55 -1.67
CA ASN A 837 -15.83 23.21 -2.69
C ASN A 837 -17.21 22.55 -2.76
N VAL A 838 -18.26 23.37 -2.78
CA VAL A 838 -19.66 22.91 -2.82
C VAL A 838 -20.45 23.64 -3.88
N ILE A 839 -21.43 22.97 -4.48
CA ILE A 839 -22.42 23.60 -5.36
C ILE A 839 -23.66 23.89 -4.52
N ARG A 840 -24.08 25.16 -4.47
CA ARG A 840 -25.25 25.57 -3.70
C ARG A 840 -26.35 26.17 -4.57
N MET A 841 -27.59 25.77 -4.31
CA MET A 841 -28.79 26.21 -5.02
C MET A 841 -29.88 26.61 -4.00
N THR A 842 -29.93 27.90 -3.64
CA THR A 842 -30.91 28.45 -2.67
C THR A 842 -31.52 29.76 -3.09
#